data_AF-A0A1Z8N8H4-F1
#
_entry.id   AF-A0A1Z8N8H4-F1
#
_cell.length_a   1.000
_cell.length_b   1.000
_cell.length_c   1.000
_cell.angle_alpha   90.00
_cell.angle_beta   90.00
_cell.angle_gamma   90.00
#
_symmetry.space_group_name_H-M   'P 1'
#
loop_
_entity.id
_entity.type
_entity.pdbx_description
1 polymer ?
#
loop_
_entity_poly.entity_id
_entity_poly.type
_entity_poly.pdbx_seq_one_letter_code
_entity_poly.pdbx_strand_id
1 'polypeptide(L)'
;DADKIKALRNKTDREGLYGEQVTALAGNPLALRLPPYFATLTVISDAGQLPEAEDQEGWTSMYEMIRPYGGAALLPLSDAGHAQLAPMLEALPGAAVSRLGSWSLLQRQGPLEGAANWSHEYGDPSNSLMSQDLRVRLPLGILWFGGPASDTKYFFDRHFWGPSLTVINGRMFLQGHTTLAAVDIYTGRILWEKTIEKGSSPGRRGNFYDGDHHTGYHFLAVEDGIYLAYPDRCLWIDPVTGKTRAEFKLPESTARWGRIRVWNDLLIASIFDSGKHEASVPTRLVALDRKTGDIVWDHSPEASCPIVAIGGNRVYYFDGHIKALYNDIGRAGVVPDTGKVRTLRALDVATGEEIWSHETPMVMTWLAFKEGQDILVASNHENIQAHRGESGEVMWQKTAKSKGFLGHPESRWDRLILWKDRIIDQRGPGVQYFLETGEPIQMQHPLTGQPTDWEFTAHGHHCNYAVANEHLMTFRADSAGFTNMKDVSTGRLKGFRTGCRNSLIPAGGILNAPNFGHGCTCAYSLFTSLALTHIPGMETWTYSAMKTPTGPVNRVGINLAAPGDRQSESGTLWLDYPQRGQHNYRLSNVAGPSPDVPVEIVADNPQWFRQHPSHVEGGEERFVAASGGEGLTSLTIALGDEVRENRAYDVRLIFSEPEDVLPGERLFDVALDGNRVLESLDVVKEAGGKDRLLVKEFKSVPAGKVLQIELTPVAGRTLLSGVEIVASEG
;
A
#
# COMPACT_ATOMS: atom_id res chain seq x y z
N ASP A 1 26.01 -12.79 -27.06
CA ASP A 1 26.73 -14.00 -27.45
C ASP A 1 26.53 -15.08 -26.37
N ALA A 2 25.77 -16.13 -26.69
CA ALA A 2 25.40 -17.16 -25.72
C ALA A 2 26.59 -18.02 -25.27
N ASP A 3 27.57 -18.24 -26.13
CA ASP A 3 28.74 -19.07 -25.84
C ASP A 3 29.69 -18.34 -24.89
N LYS A 4 29.89 -17.02 -25.07
CA LYS A 4 30.63 -16.19 -24.11
C LYS A 4 29.99 -16.21 -22.73
N ILE A 5 28.67 -16.10 -22.65
CA ILE A 5 27.94 -16.15 -21.37
C ILE A 5 28.09 -17.53 -20.73
N LYS A 6 27.96 -18.63 -21.50
CA LYS A 6 28.17 -19.99 -21.00
C LYS A 6 29.60 -20.19 -20.47
N ALA A 7 30.61 -19.68 -21.19
CA ALA A 7 31.99 -19.73 -20.75
C ALA A 7 32.22 -18.94 -19.45
N LEU A 8 31.61 -17.75 -19.32
CA LEU A 8 31.66 -16.95 -18.10
C LEU A 8 31.03 -17.70 -16.92
N ARG A 9 29.82 -18.24 -17.09
CA ARG A 9 29.13 -19.05 -16.07
C ARG A 9 30.03 -20.20 -15.59
N ASN A 10 30.57 -20.99 -16.51
CA ASN A 10 31.45 -22.12 -16.18
C ASN A 10 32.75 -21.69 -15.50
N LYS A 11 33.29 -20.52 -15.82
CA LYS A 11 34.47 -19.98 -15.16
C LYS A 11 34.15 -19.58 -13.72
N THR A 12 33.12 -18.77 -13.53
CA THR A 12 32.73 -18.26 -12.21
C THR A 12 32.19 -19.36 -11.29
N ASP A 13 31.56 -20.39 -11.85
CA ASP A 13 31.10 -21.56 -11.11
C ASP A 13 32.28 -22.37 -10.56
N ARG A 14 33.31 -22.61 -11.39
CA ARG A 14 34.57 -23.25 -10.95
C ARG A 14 35.31 -22.45 -9.87
N GLU A 15 35.13 -21.13 -9.85
CA GLU A 15 35.71 -20.24 -8.85
C GLU A 15 34.83 -20.10 -7.59
N GLY A 16 33.64 -20.71 -7.56
CA GLY A 16 32.68 -20.62 -6.45
C GLY A 16 31.99 -19.24 -6.34
N LEU A 17 32.01 -18.44 -7.41
CA LEU A 17 31.46 -17.08 -7.43
C LEU A 17 30.06 -17.01 -8.05
N TYR A 18 29.69 -17.99 -8.88
CA TYR A 18 28.45 -17.94 -9.64
C TYR A 18 27.23 -18.10 -8.72
N GLY A 19 26.19 -17.30 -8.95
CA GLY A 19 24.94 -17.32 -8.18
C GLY A 19 24.99 -16.57 -6.85
N GLU A 20 26.16 -16.46 -6.22
CA GLU A 20 26.34 -15.69 -4.98
C GLU A 20 26.89 -14.28 -5.22
N GLN A 21 27.96 -14.16 -6.01
CA GLN A 21 28.64 -12.89 -6.28
C GLN A 21 28.52 -12.44 -7.74
N VAL A 22 28.43 -13.41 -8.67
CA VAL A 22 28.36 -13.14 -10.10
C VAL A 22 27.18 -13.89 -10.71
N THR A 23 26.35 -13.17 -11.47
CA THR A 23 25.34 -13.76 -12.35
C THR A 23 25.57 -13.24 -13.76
N ALA A 24 25.36 -14.08 -14.77
CA ALA A 24 25.52 -13.72 -16.17
C ALA A 24 24.21 -13.96 -16.91
N LEU A 25 23.70 -12.92 -17.58
CA LEU A 25 22.47 -12.95 -18.38
C LEU A 25 22.83 -12.84 -19.86
N ALA A 26 22.21 -13.67 -20.70
CA ALA A 26 22.34 -13.60 -22.15
C ALA A 26 21.12 -12.89 -22.73
N GLY A 27 21.32 -11.80 -23.47
CA GLY A 27 20.25 -11.05 -24.10
C GLY A 27 20.77 -9.77 -24.77
N ASN A 28 19.88 -9.05 -25.46
CA ASN A 28 20.14 -7.67 -25.89
C ASN A 28 19.98 -6.76 -24.66
N PRO A 29 21.03 -6.04 -24.21
CA PRO A 29 20.95 -5.12 -23.07
C PRO A 29 19.85 -4.07 -23.22
N LEU A 30 19.56 -3.61 -24.44
CA LEU A 30 18.50 -2.63 -24.71
C LEU A 30 17.09 -3.22 -24.65
N ALA A 31 16.97 -4.55 -24.73
CA ALA A 31 15.68 -5.24 -24.60
C ALA A 31 15.49 -5.90 -23.23
N LEU A 32 16.54 -5.94 -22.40
CA LEU A 32 16.52 -6.55 -21.07
C LEU A 32 15.76 -5.65 -20.09
N ARG A 33 14.56 -6.10 -19.70
CA ARG A 33 13.74 -5.41 -18.68
C ARG A 33 14.18 -5.82 -17.27
N LEU A 34 15.25 -5.22 -16.77
CA LEU A 34 15.67 -5.40 -15.38
C LEU A 34 14.81 -4.55 -14.44
N PRO A 35 14.62 -4.97 -13.17
CA PRO A 35 13.85 -4.19 -12.20
C PRO A 35 14.42 -2.77 -12.05
N PRO A 36 13.57 -1.75 -11.83
CA PRO A 36 14.07 -0.41 -11.53
C PRO A 36 14.92 -0.42 -10.25
N TYR A 37 15.81 0.56 -10.11
CA TYR A 37 16.59 0.83 -8.89
C TYR A 37 17.60 -0.26 -8.45
N PHE A 38 17.70 -1.38 -9.16
CA PHE A 38 18.47 -2.53 -8.69
C PHE A 38 20.00 -2.27 -8.68
N ALA A 39 20.48 -1.35 -9.53
CA ALA A 39 21.91 -1.16 -9.77
C ALA A 39 22.48 0.01 -8.97
N THR A 40 23.43 -0.28 -8.07
CA THR A 40 24.27 0.74 -7.42
C THR A 40 25.29 1.32 -8.40
N LEU A 41 25.83 0.48 -9.27
CA LEU A 41 26.75 0.88 -10.33
C LEU A 41 26.45 0.06 -11.59
N THR A 42 26.22 0.75 -12.69
CA THR A 42 26.13 0.19 -14.04
C THR A 42 27.37 0.58 -14.82
N VAL A 43 28.01 -0.35 -15.51
CA VAL A 43 29.17 -0.07 -16.37
C VAL A 43 28.88 -0.60 -17.76
N ILE A 44 28.86 0.29 -18.74
CA ILE A 44 28.60 -0.06 -20.13
C ILE A 44 29.94 -0.03 -20.86
N SER A 45 30.45 -1.20 -21.25
CA SER A 45 31.80 -1.27 -21.82
C SER A 45 31.84 -1.01 -23.33
N ASP A 46 30.71 -1.07 -24.02
CA ASP A 46 30.58 -0.91 -25.47
C ASP A 46 29.56 0.18 -25.80
N ALA A 47 29.99 1.21 -26.51
CA ALA A 47 29.13 2.33 -26.92
C ALA A 47 28.01 1.89 -27.87
N GLY A 48 28.19 0.80 -28.63
CA GLY A 48 27.14 0.24 -29.49
C GLY A 48 26.01 -0.47 -28.74
N GLN A 49 26.08 -0.54 -27.41
CA GLN A 49 25.02 -1.06 -26.53
C GLN A 49 24.29 0.06 -25.78
N LEU A 50 24.53 1.32 -26.13
CA LEU A 50 23.76 2.45 -25.64
C LEU A 50 22.53 2.69 -26.52
N PRO A 51 21.44 3.26 -25.97
CA PRO A 51 20.36 3.80 -26.80
C PRO A 51 20.90 4.86 -27.76
N GLU A 52 20.27 4.98 -28.93
CA GLU A 52 20.54 6.09 -29.86
C GLU A 52 20.27 7.42 -29.17
N ALA A 53 20.90 8.51 -29.64
CA ALA A 53 20.80 9.80 -28.95
C ALA A 53 19.36 10.35 -28.89
N GLU A 54 18.54 10.02 -29.91
CA GLU A 54 17.15 10.40 -30.03
C GLU A 54 16.19 9.46 -29.26
N ASP A 55 16.67 8.32 -28.77
CA ASP A 55 15.85 7.30 -28.08
C ASP A 55 15.63 7.65 -26.61
N GLN A 56 14.78 8.63 -26.35
CA GLN A 56 14.44 9.09 -25.00
C GLN A 56 13.89 7.97 -24.11
N GLU A 57 13.13 7.02 -24.69
CA GLU A 57 12.55 5.90 -23.93
C GLU A 57 13.65 4.93 -23.48
N GLY A 58 14.59 4.60 -24.36
CA GLY A 58 15.76 3.79 -24.03
C GLY A 58 16.63 4.41 -22.93
N TRP A 59 16.92 5.71 -23.02
CA TRP A 59 17.68 6.43 -21.99
C TRP A 59 16.94 6.48 -20.65
N THR A 60 15.63 6.70 -20.68
CA THR A 60 14.78 6.70 -19.48
C THR A 60 14.76 5.33 -18.82
N SER A 61 14.53 4.27 -19.60
CA SER A 61 14.54 2.89 -19.09
C SER A 61 15.88 2.52 -18.45
N MET A 62 16.99 2.94 -19.07
CA MET A 62 18.32 2.74 -18.49
C MET A 62 18.53 3.52 -17.19
N TYR A 63 18.07 4.78 -17.13
CA TYR A 63 18.15 5.59 -15.92
C TYR A 63 17.30 5.03 -14.77
N GLU A 64 16.14 4.45 -15.07
CA GLU A 64 15.25 3.85 -14.07
C GLU A 64 15.90 2.69 -13.32
N MET A 65 16.80 1.94 -13.95
CA MET A 65 17.58 0.87 -13.32
C MET A 65 18.57 1.37 -12.28
N ILE A 66 18.99 2.64 -12.36
CA ILE A 66 19.95 3.25 -11.45
C ILE A 66 19.27 3.49 -10.09
N ARG A 67 19.89 2.97 -9.04
CA ARG A 67 19.44 3.10 -7.66
C ARG A 67 19.39 4.57 -7.23
N PRO A 68 18.31 5.03 -6.57
CA PRO A 68 18.26 6.35 -5.93
C PRO A 68 19.32 6.50 -4.83
N TYR A 69 19.55 7.74 -4.37
CA TYR A 69 20.57 8.06 -3.36
C TYR A 69 22.00 7.64 -3.75
N GLY A 70 22.41 7.97 -4.98
CA GLY A 70 23.81 7.92 -5.41
C GLY A 70 24.19 6.72 -6.28
N GLY A 71 23.22 5.94 -6.77
CA GLY A 71 23.52 4.97 -7.82
C GLY A 71 24.03 5.67 -9.08
N ALA A 72 24.88 5.00 -9.86
CA ALA A 72 25.51 5.61 -11.03
C ALA A 72 25.65 4.66 -12.22
N ALA A 73 25.80 5.25 -13.41
CA ALA A 73 26.19 4.58 -14.63
C ALA A 73 27.45 5.21 -15.22
N LEU A 74 28.41 4.38 -15.61
CA LEU A 74 29.58 4.77 -16.40
C LEU A 74 29.30 4.48 -17.88
N LEU A 75 29.25 5.55 -18.66
CA LEU A 75 28.89 5.55 -20.08
C LEU A 75 30.14 5.84 -20.94
N PRO A 76 30.43 5.02 -21.96
CA PRO A 76 31.59 5.16 -22.84
C PRO A 76 31.35 6.23 -23.92
N LEU A 77 30.94 7.43 -23.51
CA LEU A 77 30.65 8.55 -24.41
C LEU A 77 31.91 9.34 -24.75
N SER A 78 32.08 9.66 -26.03
CA SER A 78 33.05 10.66 -26.49
C SER A 78 32.71 12.04 -25.90
N ASP A 79 33.65 12.99 -25.96
CA ASP A 79 33.39 14.35 -25.46
C ASP A 79 32.23 15.02 -26.20
N ALA A 80 32.09 14.77 -27.50
CA ALA A 80 30.97 15.24 -28.30
C ALA A 80 29.64 14.57 -27.88
N GLY A 81 29.63 13.25 -27.68
CA GLY A 81 28.45 12.52 -27.23
C GLY A 81 28.02 12.91 -25.80
N HIS A 82 28.99 13.19 -24.92
CA HIS A 82 28.71 13.75 -23.59
C HIS A 82 28.03 15.11 -23.69
N ALA A 83 28.60 16.03 -24.47
CA ALA A 83 28.06 17.38 -24.63
C ALA A 83 26.64 17.36 -25.24
N GLN A 84 26.36 16.41 -26.13
CA GLN A 84 25.04 16.22 -26.73
C GLN A 84 24.01 15.67 -25.73
N LEU A 85 24.37 14.64 -24.95
CA LEU A 85 23.43 13.89 -24.12
C LEU A 85 23.24 14.46 -22.70
N ALA A 86 24.24 15.15 -22.16
CA ALA A 86 24.19 15.65 -20.79
C ALA A 86 22.93 16.51 -20.51
N PRO A 87 22.55 17.50 -21.35
CA PRO A 87 21.36 18.32 -21.08
C PRO A 87 20.05 17.51 -21.06
N MET A 88 19.93 16.49 -21.92
CA MET A 88 18.77 15.61 -21.96
C MET A 88 18.70 14.73 -20.72
N LEU A 89 19.83 14.15 -20.32
CA LEU A 89 19.90 13.28 -19.14
C LEU A 89 19.70 14.08 -17.84
N GLU A 90 20.20 15.30 -17.76
CA GLU A 90 20.01 16.20 -16.61
C GLU A 90 18.56 16.70 -16.47
N ALA A 91 17.73 16.58 -17.51
CA ALA A 91 16.30 16.82 -17.41
C ALA A 91 15.56 15.70 -16.64
N LEU A 92 16.19 14.52 -16.47
CA LEU A 92 15.62 13.43 -15.68
C LEU A 92 15.67 13.77 -14.18
N PRO A 93 14.61 13.49 -13.40
CA PRO A 93 14.56 13.86 -11.99
C PRO A 93 15.71 13.28 -11.17
N GLY A 94 16.51 14.17 -10.55
CA GLY A 94 17.66 13.81 -9.71
C GLY A 94 18.90 13.37 -10.48
N ALA A 95 18.94 13.51 -11.81
CA ALA A 95 20.11 13.14 -12.59
C ALA A 95 21.20 14.21 -12.50
N ALA A 96 22.45 13.76 -12.35
CA ALA A 96 23.63 14.59 -12.48
C ALA A 96 24.60 13.92 -13.45
N VAL A 97 25.11 14.67 -14.42
CA VAL A 97 26.02 14.17 -15.44
C VAL A 97 27.37 14.86 -15.32
N SER A 98 28.45 14.10 -15.34
CA SER A 98 29.81 14.65 -15.25
C SER A 98 30.82 13.82 -16.03
N ARG A 99 32.02 14.37 -16.25
CA ARG A 99 33.14 13.62 -16.86
C ARG A 99 33.99 12.97 -15.78
N LEU A 100 34.38 11.72 -16.02
CA LEU A 100 35.32 10.96 -15.22
C LEU A 100 36.35 10.29 -16.14
N GLY A 101 37.42 11.03 -16.45
CA GLY A 101 38.39 10.60 -17.46
C GLY A 101 37.73 10.47 -18.83
N SER A 102 37.85 9.30 -19.47
CA SER A 102 37.20 9.00 -20.75
C SER A 102 35.71 8.65 -20.64
N TRP A 103 35.18 8.54 -19.41
CA TRP A 103 33.81 8.12 -19.15
C TRP A 103 32.92 9.33 -18.86
N SER A 104 31.63 9.18 -19.19
CA SER A 104 30.58 10.02 -18.63
C SER A 104 29.94 9.30 -17.44
N LEU A 105 29.88 9.98 -16.31
CA LEU A 105 29.22 9.51 -15.09
C LEU A 105 27.80 10.10 -15.05
N LEU A 106 26.79 9.25 -15.17
CA LEU A 106 25.39 9.59 -14.91
C LEU A 106 25.02 9.09 -13.51
N GLN A 107 24.67 9.99 -12.61
CA GLN A 107 24.33 9.65 -11.23
C GLN A 107 22.88 10.02 -10.91
N ARG A 108 22.19 9.16 -10.17
CA ARG A 108 20.87 9.44 -9.61
C ARG A 108 20.98 9.89 -8.17
N GLN A 109 20.82 11.18 -7.94
CA GLN A 109 20.97 11.82 -6.64
C GLN A 109 19.63 11.95 -5.93
N GLY A 110 19.68 11.87 -4.59
CA GLY A 110 18.52 12.17 -3.75
C GLY A 110 17.34 11.19 -3.86
N PRO A 111 16.18 11.60 -3.33
CA PRO A 111 14.95 10.82 -3.36
C PRO A 111 14.34 10.76 -4.76
N LEU A 112 13.44 9.80 -4.95
CA LEU A 112 12.52 9.80 -6.08
C LEU A 112 11.53 10.96 -5.94
N GLU A 113 11.22 11.65 -7.04
CA GLU A 113 10.18 12.68 -7.03
C GLU A 113 8.83 12.09 -6.60
N GLY A 114 8.17 12.77 -5.64
CA GLY A 114 6.93 12.31 -5.01
C GLY A 114 7.11 11.22 -3.95
N ALA A 115 8.32 10.75 -3.66
CA ALA A 115 8.55 9.84 -2.53
C ALA A 115 8.57 10.59 -1.19
N ALA A 116 8.16 9.89 -0.13
CA ALA A 116 8.19 10.44 1.22
C ALA A 116 8.75 9.46 2.25
N ASN A 117 9.15 10.02 3.39
CA ASN A 117 9.65 9.27 4.54
C ASN A 117 8.51 8.82 5.46
N TRP A 118 8.76 7.75 6.22
CA TRP A 118 7.94 7.27 7.34
C TRP A 118 8.80 7.29 8.61
N SER A 119 8.78 8.41 9.33
CA SER A 119 9.78 8.75 10.36
C SER A 119 9.44 8.23 11.75
N HIS A 120 8.15 8.05 12.04
CA HIS A 120 7.63 7.65 13.35
C HIS A 120 6.75 6.39 13.24
N GLU A 121 6.46 5.75 14.38
CA GLU A 121 5.66 4.52 14.44
C GLU A 121 4.32 4.62 13.66
N TYR A 122 3.71 5.81 13.63
CA TYR A 122 2.42 6.09 13.01
C TYR A 122 2.50 7.10 11.85
N GLY A 123 3.66 7.13 11.17
CA GLY A 123 3.92 7.97 10.00
C GLY A 123 4.83 9.13 10.35
N ASP A 124 4.31 10.02 11.17
CA ASP A 124 4.86 11.33 11.47
C ASP A 124 4.58 11.68 12.96
N PRO A 125 5.06 12.82 13.48
CA PRO A 125 4.79 13.17 14.88
C PRO A 125 3.30 13.49 15.16
N SER A 126 2.47 13.69 14.12
CA SER A 126 1.05 14.01 14.23
C SER A 126 0.13 12.78 14.30
N ASN A 127 0.68 11.56 14.12
CA ASN A 127 -0.06 10.30 14.09
C ASN A 127 -1.08 10.22 12.93
N SER A 128 -0.77 10.78 11.77
CA SER A 128 -1.73 10.80 10.66
C SER A 128 -2.09 9.42 10.11
N LEU A 129 -1.22 8.41 10.29
CA LEU A 129 -1.27 7.11 9.61
C LEU A 129 -1.35 7.22 8.07
N MET A 130 -0.97 8.38 7.54
CA MET A 130 -1.04 8.76 6.15
C MET A 130 0.37 9.08 5.64
N SER A 131 0.93 8.18 4.84
CA SER A 131 2.16 8.42 4.12
C SER A 131 1.97 9.53 3.09
N GLN A 132 2.94 10.43 3.01
CA GLN A 132 2.98 11.48 1.99
C GLN A 132 3.56 10.97 0.66
N ASP A 133 3.81 9.66 0.52
CA ASP A 133 4.35 9.07 -0.69
C ASP A 133 3.30 9.02 -1.80
N LEU A 134 3.61 9.63 -2.95
CA LEU A 134 2.73 9.74 -4.12
C LEU A 134 3.06 8.73 -5.22
N ARG A 135 4.06 7.86 -5.03
CA ARG A 135 4.51 6.92 -6.08
C ARG A 135 3.91 5.55 -5.92
N VAL A 136 3.70 5.12 -4.67
CA VAL A 136 3.17 3.78 -4.38
C VAL A 136 1.71 3.71 -4.80
N ARG A 137 1.43 2.99 -5.88
CA ARG A 137 0.09 2.81 -6.45
C ARG A 137 -0.02 1.49 -7.21
N LEU A 138 -1.24 1.02 -7.38
CA LEU A 138 -1.52 -0.17 -8.20
C LEU A 138 -1.32 0.12 -9.68
N PRO A 139 -1.05 -0.91 -10.51
CA PRO A 139 -0.71 -2.28 -10.11
C PRO A 139 0.69 -2.36 -9.47
N LEU A 140 0.87 -3.29 -8.53
CA LEU A 140 2.15 -3.50 -7.81
C LEU A 140 2.80 -4.80 -8.26
N GLY A 141 4.12 -4.80 -8.42
CA GLY A 141 4.92 -6.00 -8.67
C GLY A 141 6.19 -6.04 -7.82
N ILE A 142 6.85 -7.20 -7.79
CA ILE A 142 8.04 -7.45 -6.96
C ILE A 142 9.22 -6.62 -7.44
N LEU A 143 9.80 -5.82 -6.53
CA LEU A 143 11.09 -5.16 -6.73
C LEU A 143 12.22 -6.09 -6.29
N TRP A 144 12.14 -6.62 -5.07
CA TRP A 144 13.02 -7.67 -4.54
C TRP A 144 12.26 -8.47 -3.48
N PHE A 145 12.73 -9.69 -3.21
CA PHE A 145 12.18 -10.56 -2.18
C PHE A 145 13.30 -11.41 -1.56
N GLY A 146 13.21 -11.74 -0.27
CA GLY A 146 14.19 -12.65 0.34
C GLY A 146 15.43 -11.96 0.90
N GLY A 147 16.53 -12.71 0.85
CA GLY A 147 17.87 -12.23 1.15
C GLY A 147 18.14 -11.90 2.63
N PRO A 148 19.28 -11.26 2.90
CA PRO A 148 19.72 -10.93 4.25
C PRO A 148 18.69 -10.13 5.06
N ALA A 149 17.92 -9.23 4.45
CA ALA A 149 16.86 -8.47 5.12
C ALA A 149 15.70 -9.31 5.70
N SER A 150 15.70 -10.62 5.45
CA SER A 150 14.70 -11.57 5.95
C SER A 150 15.18 -12.40 7.14
N ASP A 151 16.42 -12.20 7.59
CA ASP A 151 16.97 -12.88 8.76
C ASP A 151 16.09 -12.63 10.01
N THR A 152 15.82 -13.70 10.76
CA THR A 152 14.93 -13.69 11.91
C THR A 152 15.43 -12.80 13.04
N LYS A 153 16.74 -12.54 13.13
CA LYS A 153 17.33 -11.66 14.16
C LYS A 153 16.82 -10.22 14.12
N TYR A 154 16.23 -9.77 13.02
CA TYR A 154 15.66 -8.43 12.86
C TYR A 154 14.19 -8.34 13.28
N PHE A 155 13.58 -9.45 13.69
CA PHE A 155 12.15 -9.52 13.97
C PHE A 155 11.88 -10.09 15.35
N PHE A 156 10.79 -9.62 15.93
CA PHE A 156 10.17 -10.24 17.10
C PHE A 156 9.13 -11.26 16.62
N ASP A 157 8.73 -12.20 17.48
CA ASP A 157 7.46 -12.90 17.26
C ASP A 157 6.34 -11.87 17.11
N ARG A 158 5.45 -12.07 16.13
CA ARG A 158 4.37 -11.13 15.83
C ARG A 158 3.49 -10.78 17.04
N HIS A 159 3.33 -11.68 18.00
CA HIS A 159 2.47 -11.47 19.17
C HIS A 159 3.13 -10.54 20.19
N PHE A 160 4.46 -10.43 20.21
CA PHE A 160 5.15 -9.48 21.09
C PHE A 160 4.95 -8.02 20.68
N TRP A 161 4.34 -7.76 19.51
CA TRP A 161 4.02 -6.39 19.09
C TRP A 161 5.26 -5.49 19.09
N GLY A 162 6.39 -6.02 18.62
CA GLY A 162 7.69 -5.35 18.50
C GLY A 162 7.62 -4.00 17.77
N PRO A 163 8.70 -3.21 17.79
CA PRO A 163 8.67 -1.86 17.24
C PRO A 163 8.34 -1.90 15.74
N SER A 164 7.60 -0.90 15.26
CA SER A 164 7.37 -0.77 13.82
C SER A 164 8.67 -0.41 13.10
N LEU A 165 8.67 -0.48 11.77
CA LEU A 165 9.75 0.03 10.95
C LEU A 165 9.70 1.56 10.85
N THR A 166 10.83 2.17 10.51
CA THR A 166 10.89 3.54 9.96
C THR A 166 11.60 3.51 8.62
N VAL A 167 11.21 4.40 7.70
CA VAL A 167 11.85 4.56 6.40
C VAL A 167 12.25 6.01 6.23
N ILE A 168 13.55 6.27 6.13
CA ILE A 168 14.05 7.59 5.74
C ILE A 168 15.14 7.47 4.69
N ASN A 169 15.18 8.38 3.73
CA ASN A 169 16.32 8.58 2.83
C ASN A 169 16.82 7.26 2.16
N GLY A 170 15.88 6.43 1.70
CA GLY A 170 16.18 5.15 1.04
C GLY A 170 16.61 4.01 1.98
N ARG A 171 16.39 4.15 3.29
CA ARG A 171 16.77 3.18 4.33
C ARG A 171 15.58 2.82 5.19
N MET A 172 15.35 1.53 5.38
CA MET A 172 14.43 1.00 6.37
C MET A 172 15.21 0.57 7.61
N PHE A 173 14.75 0.95 8.79
CA PHE A 173 15.34 0.55 10.06
C PHE A 173 14.47 -0.50 10.75
N LEU A 174 15.09 -1.62 11.13
CA LEU A 174 14.44 -2.76 11.75
C LEU A 174 15.07 -3.06 13.11
N GLN A 175 14.23 -3.34 14.10
CA GLN A 175 14.65 -3.72 15.43
C GLN A 175 14.18 -5.14 15.75
N GLY A 176 15.12 -6.02 16.08
CA GLY A 176 14.87 -7.31 16.72
C GLY A 176 15.28 -7.30 18.19
N HIS A 177 15.35 -8.48 18.82
CA HIS A 177 15.63 -8.58 20.26
C HIS A 177 16.98 -7.99 20.70
N THR A 178 18.00 -8.08 19.86
CA THR A 178 19.38 -7.64 20.17
C THR A 178 20.05 -6.91 19.01
N THR A 179 19.29 -6.56 17.98
CA THR A 179 19.84 -5.95 16.76
C THR A 179 18.97 -4.78 16.31
N LEU A 180 19.61 -3.67 15.98
CA LEU A 180 19.06 -2.60 15.15
C LEU A 180 19.82 -2.62 13.82
N ALA A 181 19.13 -2.65 12.70
CA ALA A 181 19.74 -2.72 11.37
C ALA A 181 19.19 -1.66 10.43
N ALA A 182 20.03 -1.21 9.50
CA ALA A 182 19.62 -0.42 8.35
C ALA A 182 19.64 -1.29 7.09
N VAL A 183 18.52 -1.28 6.38
CA VAL A 183 18.32 -2.02 5.13
C VAL A 183 18.09 -1.03 4.01
N ASP A 184 18.78 -1.23 2.89
CA ASP A 184 18.50 -0.51 1.66
C ASP A 184 17.14 -0.94 1.09
N ILE A 185 16.19 0.00 1.03
CA ILE A 185 14.83 -0.31 0.60
C ILE A 185 14.75 -0.73 -0.86
N TYR A 186 15.71 -0.34 -1.71
CA TYR A 186 15.66 -0.63 -3.15
C TYR A 186 16.26 -1.99 -3.51
N THR A 187 17.08 -2.58 -2.63
CA THR A 187 17.84 -3.81 -2.95
C THR A 187 17.72 -4.90 -1.89
N GLY A 188 17.20 -4.60 -0.69
CA GLY A 188 17.15 -5.54 0.43
C GLY A 188 18.53 -5.81 1.07
N ARG A 189 19.57 -5.07 0.70
CA ARG A 189 20.92 -5.21 1.28
C ARG A 189 20.98 -4.63 2.69
N ILE A 190 21.69 -5.30 3.59
CA ILE A 190 22.05 -4.76 4.90
C ILE A 190 23.14 -3.72 4.70
N LEU A 191 22.90 -2.50 5.16
CA LEU A 191 23.86 -1.40 5.11
C LEU A 191 24.77 -1.41 6.34
N TRP A 192 24.18 -1.64 7.51
CA TRP A 192 24.89 -1.83 8.77
C TRP A 192 24.00 -2.53 9.78
N GLU A 193 24.64 -3.12 10.79
CA GLU A 193 23.99 -3.69 11.97
C GLU A 193 24.61 -3.09 13.23
N LYS A 194 23.78 -2.91 14.26
CA LYS A 194 24.18 -2.47 15.59
C LYS A 194 23.60 -3.41 16.62
N THR A 195 24.46 -4.01 17.44
CA THR A 195 24.03 -4.77 18.61
C THR A 195 23.38 -3.83 19.62
N ILE A 196 22.21 -4.20 20.11
CA ILE A 196 21.47 -3.52 21.18
C ILE A 196 21.20 -4.51 22.31
N GLU A 197 21.02 -4.00 23.53
CA GLU A 197 20.63 -4.81 24.68
C GLU A 197 19.24 -5.42 24.47
N LYS A 198 18.97 -6.58 25.09
CA LYS A 198 17.61 -7.15 25.11
C LYS A 198 16.79 -6.43 26.17
N GLY A 199 15.64 -5.88 25.80
CA GLY A 199 14.80 -5.13 26.74
C GLY A 199 13.54 -4.53 26.12
N SER A 200 12.87 -3.68 26.92
CA SER A 200 11.75 -2.84 26.47
C SER A 200 11.84 -1.45 27.07
N SER A 201 11.44 -0.43 26.33
CA SER A 201 11.11 0.87 26.93
C SER A 201 9.75 0.80 27.64
N PRO A 202 9.54 1.55 28.73
CA PRO A 202 8.21 1.81 29.27
C PRO A 202 7.21 2.31 28.21
N GLY A 203 5.92 2.01 28.41
CA GLY A 203 4.85 2.41 27.50
C GLY A 203 4.78 1.62 26.18
N ARG A 204 5.55 0.54 26.05
CA ARG A 204 5.38 -0.44 24.96
C ARG A 204 4.31 -1.46 25.34
N ARG A 205 3.49 -1.86 24.36
CA ARG A 205 2.47 -2.91 24.48
C ARG A 205 2.99 -4.21 23.89
N GLY A 206 2.68 -5.34 24.53
CA GLY A 206 3.01 -6.69 24.03
C GLY A 206 1.98 -7.72 24.46
N ASN A 207 1.75 -8.74 23.63
CA ASN A 207 1.01 -9.93 24.02
C ASN A 207 2.00 -11.00 24.47
N PHE A 208 1.99 -11.29 25.77
CA PHE A 208 2.97 -12.18 26.40
C PHE A 208 2.42 -13.61 26.49
N TYR A 209 2.48 -14.36 25.39
CA TYR A 209 1.99 -15.76 25.35
C TYR A 209 3.06 -16.79 25.74
N ASP A 210 4.35 -16.47 25.59
CA ASP A 210 5.45 -17.47 25.63
C ASP A 210 6.56 -17.16 26.66
N GLY A 211 6.25 -16.41 27.73
CA GLY A 211 7.18 -16.15 28.84
C GLY A 211 8.34 -15.16 28.57
N ASP A 212 8.59 -14.77 27.31
CA ASP A 212 9.41 -13.60 26.99
C ASP A 212 8.55 -12.33 27.03
N HIS A 213 8.96 -11.35 27.84
CA HIS A 213 8.23 -10.10 28.09
C HIS A 213 8.84 -8.88 27.40
N HIS A 214 9.76 -9.10 26.46
CA HIS A 214 10.48 -8.01 25.79
C HIS A 214 9.86 -7.65 24.43
N THR A 215 9.50 -6.39 24.28
CA THR A 215 8.78 -5.82 23.12
C THR A 215 9.64 -4.80 22.36
N GLY A 216 10.93 -4.74 22.68
CA GLY A 216 11.87 -3.78 22.10
C GLY A 216 11.68 -2.35 22.61
N TYR A 217 12.51 -1.45 22.10
CA TYR A 217 12.56 -0.06 22.51
C TYR A 217 11.84 0.86 21.53
N HIS A 218 11.29 1.98 22.04
CA HIS A 218 10.81 3.06 21.17
C HIS A 218 11.99 3.63 20.38
N PHE A 219 11.78 3.85 19.09
CA PHE A 219 12.71 4.56 18.25
C PHE A 219 11.99 5.31 17.14
N LEU A 220 12.67 6.31 16.57
CA LEU A 220 12.26 7.04 15.38
C LEU A 220 13.49 7.35 14.55
N ALA A 221 13.30 7.71 13.28
CA ALA A 221 14.38 8.13 12.40
C ALA A 221 13.98 9.40 11.63
N VAL A 222 14.87 10.38 11.65
CA VAL A 222 14.83 11.60 10.84
C VAL A 222 16.16 11.75 10.11
N GLU A 223 16.23 12.65 9.13
CA GLU A 223 17.35 12.75 8.17
C GLU A 223 18.75 12.70 8.79
N ASP A 224 18.95 13.33 9.94
CA ASP A 224 20.23 13.47 10.62
C ASP A 224 20.39 12.59 11.87
N GLY A 225 19.41 11.72 12.19
CA GLY A 225 19.44 10.96 13.42
C GLY A 225 18.40 9.85 13.55
N ILE A 226 18.84 8.72 14.09
CA ILE A 226 17.97 7.74 14.74
C ILE A 226 18.03 8.02 16.24
N TYR A 227 16.86 8.13 16.86
CA TYR A 227 16.76 8.25 18.31
C TYR A 227 16.22 6.94 18.88
N LEU A 228 16.95 6.33 19.80
CA LEU A 228 16.62 5.03 20.40
C LEU A 228 16.53 5.17 21.93
N ALA A 229 15.33 5.00 22.48
CA ALA A 229 15.04 5.26 23.88
C ALA A 229 15.14 3.99 24.74
N TYR A 230 16.28 3.77 25.39
CA TYR A 230 16.38 2.81 26.49
C TYR A 230 15.69 3.35 27.75
N PRO A 231 15.33 2.50 28.72
CA PRO A 231 14.73 2.97 29.96
C PRO A 231 15.54 4.08 30.64
N ASP A 232 16.85 3.98 30.70
CA ASP A 232 17.74 4.90 31.44
C ASP A 232 18.42 5.98 30.57
N ARG A 233 18.33 5.89 29.24
CA ARG A 233 19.07 6.76 28.30
C ARG A 233 18.44 6.80 26.91
N CYS A 234 18.69 7.85 26.15
CA CYS A 234 18.36 7.93 24.73
C CYS A 234 19.63 8.02 23.89
N LEU A 235 19.79 7.19 22.87
CA LEU A 235 20.91 7.26 21.94
C LEU A 235 20.54 8.10 20.72
N TRP A 236 21.43 9.01 20.32
CA TRP A 236 21.41 9.63 18.99
C TRP A 236 22.41 8.89 18.09
N ILE A 237 21.91 8.22 17.06
CA ILE A 237 22.68 7.34 16.17
C ILE A 237 22.67 7.92 14.76
N ASP A 238 23.83 7.89 14.11
CA ASP A 238 23.97 8.26 12.70
C ASP A 238 23.24 7.26 11.79
N PRO A 239 22.27 7.69 10.96
CA PRO A 239 21.47 6.78 10.14
C PRO A 239 22.26 6.11 9.00
N VAL A 240 23.39 6.69 8.58
CA VAL A 240 24.22 6.18 7.47
C VAL A 240 25.19 5.11 7.96
N THR A 241 25.76 5.29 9.16
CA THR A 241 26.86 4.46 9.66
C THR A 241 26.49 3.56 10.83
N GLY A 242 25.35 3.79 11.50
CA GLY A 242 24.95 3.07 12.72
C GLY A 242 25.78 3.43 13.97
N LYS A 243 26.70 4.39 13.86
CA LYS A 243 27.53 4.85 14.98
C LYS A 243 26.74 5.74 15.91
N THR A 244 26.86 5.51 17.21
CA THR A 244 26.31 6.41 18.23
C THR A 244 27.07 7.72 18.19
N ARG A 245 26.36 8.84 18.01
CA ARG A 245 26.91 10.21 18.05
C ARG A 245 26.91 10.75 19.48
N ALA A 246 25.81 10.56 20.20
CA ALA A 246 25.65 11.01 21.57
C ALA A 246 24.70 10.10 22.35
N GLU A 247 24.74 10.25 23.67
CA GLU A 247 23.85 9.61 24.63
C GLU A 247 23.26 10.69 25.54
N PHE A 248 21.94 10.72 25.66
CA PHE A 248 21.21 11.67 26.49
C PHE A 248 20.69 10.96 27.74
N LYS A 249 20.83 11.61 28.90
CA LYS A 249 20.35 11.11 30.19
C LYS A 249 19.46 12.16 30.82
N LEU A 250 18.45 11.69 31.56
CA LEU A 250 17.64 12.55 32.40
C LEU A 250 18.37 12.77 33.73
N PRO A 251 18.22 13.94 34.39
CA PRO A 251 18.88 14.23 35.67
C PRO A 251 18.49 13.24 36.78
N GLU A 252 17.24 12.79 36.80
CA GLU A 252 16.72 11.91 37.84
C GLU A 252 16.97 10.43 37.52
N SER A 253 17.59 9.72 38.46
CA SER A 253 17.92 8.30 38.31
C SER A 253 16.70 7.37 38.32
N THR A 254 15.52 7.85 38.70
CA THR A 254 14.24 7.11 38.64
C THR A 254 13.45 7.39 37.36
N ALA A 255 13.81 8.44 36.60
CA ALA A 255 13.16 8.79 35.35
C ALA A 255 13.47 7.73 34.29
N ARG A 256 12.46 7.37 33.50
CA ARG A 256 12.58 6.38 32.43
C ARG A 256 12.00 6.90 31.13
N TRP A 257 12.74 6.73 30.04
CA TRP A 257 12.32 7.19 28.72
C TRP A 257 11.17 6.32 28.17
N GLY A 258 10.07 6.97 27.82
CA GLY A 258 8.94 6.37 27.12
C GLY A 258 9.00 6.64 25.61
N ARG A 259 7.83 6.90 25.03
CA ARG A 259 7.72 7.24 23.61
C ARG A 259 8.36 8.59 23.33
N ILE A 260 9.05 8.68 22.20
CA ILE A 260 9.74 9.88 21.72
C ILE A 260 9.14 10.37 20.40
N ARG A 261 9.25 11.67 20.13
CA ARG A 261 8.86 12.35 18.89
C ARG A 261 9.85 13.45 18.55
N VAL A 262 10.06 13.71 17.27
CA VAL A 262 10.84 14.85 16.81
C VAL A 262 9.93 15.89 16.17
N TRP A 263 10.11 17.15 16.57
CA TRP A 263 9.53 18.32 15.93
C TRP A 263 10.61 19.38 15.78
N ASN A 264 10.98 19.70 14.54
CA ASN A 264 12.11 20.58 14.23
C ASN A 264 13.39 20.17 14.98
N ASP A 265 13.95 21.04 15.82
CA ASP A 265 15.15 20.78 16.61
C ASP A 265 14.86 20.19 18.00
N LEU A 266 13.60 19.85 18.31
CA LEU A 266 13.21 19.30 19.61
C LEU A 266 12.95 17.80 19.56
N LEU A 267 13.42 17.11 20.60
CA LEU A 267 13.06 15.74 20.95
C LEU A 267 12.08 15.79 22.12
N ILE A 268 10.81 15.45 21.87
CA ILE A 268 9.77 15.40 22.89
C ILE A 268 9.64 13.96 23.38
N ALA A 269 9.72 13.76 24.70
CA ALA A 269 9.67 12.45 25.33
C ALA A 269 8.60 12.38 26.42
N SER A 270 7.79 11.34 26.41
CA SER A 270 7.00 10.95 27.58
C SER A 270 7.90 10.26 28.58
N ILE A 271 7.93 10.73 29.82
CA ILE A 271 8.79 10.20 30.88
C ILE A 271 7.97 9.44 31.91
N PHE A 272 8.44 8.26 32.29
CA PHE A 272 7.91 7.44 33.38
C PHE A 272 8.80 7.62 34.62
N ASP A 273 8.27 7.35 35.81
CA ASP A 273 9.03 7.46 37.06
C ASP A 273 8.88 6.20 37.90
N SER A 274 9.97 5.43 38.03
CA SER A 274 9.97 4.19 38.82
C SER A 274 9.88 4.41 40.33
N GLY A 275 10.09 5.65 40.80
CA GLY A 275 9.98 6.01 42.22
C GLY A 275 8.53 6.32 42.66
N LYS A 276 7.59 6.44 41.72
CA LYS A 276 6.18 6.74 42.01
C LYS A 276 5.32 5.48 41.98
N HIS A 277 4.23 5.48 42.75
CA HIS A 277 3.29 4.35 42.80
C HIS A 277 2.69 4.03 41.42
N GLU A 278 2.61 5.02 40.53
CA GLU A 278 2.09 4.95 39.17
C GLU A 278 3.16 4.69 38.10
N ALA A 279 4.20 3.89 38.41
CA ALA A 279 5.32 3.60 37.49
C ALA A 279 4.93 2.96 36.13
N SER A 280 3.66 2.62 35.94
CA SER A 280 3.10 2.05 34.71
C SER A 280 2.50 3.07 33.74
N VAL A 281 2.49 4.36 34.08
CA VAL A 281 2.01 5.46 33.21
C VAL A 281 3.04 6.60 33.13
N PRO A 282 3.05 7.39 32.04
CA PRO A 282 3.95 8.53 31.93
C PRO A 282 3.52 9.64 32.89
N THR A 283 4.49 10.22 33.59
CA THR A 283 4.29 11.19 34.67
C THR A 283 4.58 12.62 34.24
N ARG A 284 5.25 12.84 33.09
CA ARG A 284 5.59 14.15 32.52
C ARG A 284 5.97 14.08 31.05
N LEU A 285 5.95 15.22 30.37
CA LEU A 285 6.51 15.43 29.04
C LEU A 285 7.77 16.29 29.15
N VAL A 286 8.83 15.92 28.45
CA VAL A 286 10.08 16.68 28.42
C VAL A 286 10.45 16.99 26.98
N ALA A 287 10.81 18.24 26.70
CA ALA A 287 11.50 18.60 25.47
C ALA A 287 12.99 18.76 25.72
N LEU A 288 13.77 18.21 24.81
CA LEU A 288 15.21 18.38 24.76
C LEU A 288 15.60 18.95 23.40
N ASP A 289 16.66 19.77 23.36
CA ASP A 289 17.36 20.01 22.11
C ASP A 289 17.92 18.68 21.62
N ARG A 290 17.53 18.29 20.41
CA ARG A 290 17.75 16.92 19.93
C ARG A 290 19.20 16.65 19.51
N LYS A 291 20.07 17.66 19.52
CA LYS A 291 21.50 17.55 19.14
C LYS A 291 22.42 17.59 20.36
N THR A 292 22.02 18.31 21.41
CA THR A 292 22.78 18.47 22.65
C THR A 292 22.27 17.55 23.76
N GLY A 293 20.97 17.26 23.79
CA GLY A 293 20.31 16.58 24.89
C GLY A 293 19.98 17.49 26.07
N ASP A 294 20.15 18.81 25.92
CA ASP A 294 19.81 19.78 26.96
C ASP A 294 18.29 19.90 27.09
N ILE A 295 17.78 19.86 28.32
CA ILE A 295 16.35 20.03 28.60
C ILE A 295 15.98 21.49 28.29
N VAL A 296 14.99 21.66 27.40
CA VAL A 296 14.41 22.96 27.05
C VAL A 296 13.27 23.28 28.00
N TRP A 297 12.36 22.32 28.21
CA TRP A 297 11.27 22.43 29.16
C TRP A 297 10.84 21.06 29.70
N ASP A 298 10.16 21.08 30.84
CA ASP A 298 9.68 19.92 31.58
C ASP A 298 8.26 20.19 32.10
N HIS A 299 7.28 19.47 31.56
CA HIS A 299 5.86 19.69 31.78
C HIS A 299 5.21 18.55 32.55
N SER A 300 4.63 18.87 33.71
CA SER A 300 3.90 17.91 34.54
C SER A 300 2.39 18.00 34.28
N PRO A 301 1.74 16.94 33.74
CA PRO A 301 0.28 16.88 33.64
C PRO A 301 -0.37 16.82 35.04
N GLU A 302 -1.67 17.08 35.10
CA GLU A 302 -2.44 16.95 36.34
C GLU A 302 -2.56 15.48 36.78
N ALA A 303 -2.74 14.56 35.81
CA ALA A 303 -2.79 13.13 36.05
C ALA A 303 -1.71 12.37 35.28
N SER A 304 -1.76 12.33 33.95
CA SER A 304 -0.82 11.56 33.13
C SER A 304 -0.93 11.95 31.66
N CYS A 305 0.10 11.70 30.84
CA CYS A 305 0.13 12.06 29.41
C CYS A 305 0.30 10.83 28.47
N PRO A 306 -0.59 9.82 28.52
CA PRO A 306 -0.41 8.55 27.79
C PRO A 306 -0.43 8.64 26.26
N ILE A 307 -1.15 9.62 25.71
CA ILE A 307 -1.38 9.78 24.26
C ILE A 307 -0.95 11.18 23.88
N VAL A 308 -0.05 11.27 22.89
CA VAL A 308 0.57 12.52 22.45
C VAL A 308 0.58 12.58 20.92
N ALA A 309 0.23 13.72 20.35
CA ALA A 309 0.42 14.09 18.95
C ALA A 309 1.07 15.49 18.87
N ILE A 310 1.82 15.77 17.81
CA ILE A 310 2.45 17.09 17.62
C ILE A 310 2.14 17.58 16.20
N GLY A 311 1.77 18.85 16.11
CA GLY A 311 1.55 19.57 14.86
C GLY A 311 1.09 21.00 15.12
N GLY A 312 1.17 21.89 14.14
CA GLY A 312 0.77 23.30 14.28
C GLY A 312 1.63 24.06 15.28
N ASN A 313 2.87 23.60 15.51
CA ASN A 313 3.76 24.02 16.60
C ASN A 313 3.19 23.77 18.02
N ARG A 314 2.35 22.74 18.17
CA ARG A 314 1.73 22.40 19.46
C ARG A 314 1.92 20.94 19.82
N VAL A 315 2.05 20.66 21.10
CA VAL A 315 1.98 19.32 21.68
C VAL A 315 0.57 19.11 22.20
N TYR A 316 -0.16 18.19 21.59
CA TYR A 316 -1.50 17.78 22.04
C TYR A 316 -1.39 16.51 22.87
N TYR A 317 -1.99 16.48 24.05
CA TYR A 317 -2.04 15.27 24.87
C TYR A 317 -3.34 15.13 25.66
N PHE A 318 -3.73 13.89 25.92
CA PHE A 318 -4.83 13.58 26.83
C PHE A 318 -4.29 13.47 28.25
N ASP A 319 -4.72 14.38 29.12
CA ASP A 319 -4.44 14.39 30.55
C ASP A 319 -5.41 13.45 31.26
N GLY A 320 -4.93 12.25 31.59
CA GLY A 320 -5.75 11.25 32.26
C GLY A 320 -5.08 9.90 32.43
N HIS A 321 -5.36 9.25 33.56
CA HIS A 321 -4.88 7.90 33.84
C HIS A 321 -5.77 6.88 33.13
N ILE A 322 -5.28 6.24 32.06
CA ILE A 322 -5.97 5.16 31.36
C ILE A 322 -5.57 3.80 31.96
N LYS A 323 -6.52 3.13 32.62
CA LYS A 323 -6.25 1.85 33.30
C LYS A 323 -5.84 0.79 32.30
N ALA A 324 -4.78 0.03 32.64
CA ALA A 324 -4.26 -1.07 31.83
C ALA A 324 -3.93 -0.68 30.37
N LEU A 325 -3.58 0.59 30.11
CA LEU A 325 -3.28 1.08 28.76
C LEU A 325 -2.23 0.24 28.05
N TYR A 326 -1.23 -0.25 28.79
CA TYR A 326 -0.10 -0.99 28.25
C TYR A 326 -0.20 -2.53 28.41
N ASN A 327 -1.31 -3.04 28.97
CA ASN A 327 -1.55 -4.47 29.19
C ASN A 327 -2.58 -5.02 28.18
N ASP A 328 -2.24 -6.09 27.46
CA ASP A 328 -2.98 -6.50 26.25
C ASP A 328 -4.33 -7.20 26.50
N ILE A 329 -4.46 -7.98 27.57
CA ILE A 329 -5.55 -8.97 27.73
C ILE A 329 -6.88 -8.35 28.19
N GLY A 330 -6.87 -7.17 28.82
CA GLY A 330 -8.04 -6.60 29.49
C GLY A 330 -8.92 -5.64 28.68
N ARG A 331 -8.65 -5.44 27.38
CA ARG A 331 -9.24 -4.31 26.61
C ARG A 331 -10.08 -4.68 25.39
N ALA A 332 -10.29 -5.96 25.10
CA ALA A 332 -11.05 -6.39 23.91
C ALA A 332 -12.46 -5.77 23.88
N GLY A 333 -12.73 -4.92 22.89
CA GLY A 333 -14.07 -4.42 22.56
C GLY A 333 -14.67 -3.37 23.50
N VAL A 334 -13.87 -2.70 24.35
CA VAL A 334 -14.39 -1.72 25.33
C VAL A 334 -13.58 -0.43 25.40
N VAL A 335 -14.27 0.69 25.68
CA VAL A 335 -13.64 1.94 26.11
C VAL A 335 -13.05 1.73 27.52
N PRO A 336 -11.76 2.04 27.75
CA PRO A 336 -11.12 1.72 29.03
C PRO A 336 -11.59 2.65 30.15
N ASP A 337 -11.55 2.15 31.38
CA ASP A 337 -11.73 2.97 32.57
C ASP A 337 -10.60 4.01 32.70
N THR A 338 -10.98 5.20 33.17
CA THR A 338 -10.06 6.28 33.48
C THR A 338 -10.30 6.86 34.87
N GLY A 339 -9.29 7.56 35.39
CA GLY A 339 -9.45 8.41 36.56
C GLY A 339 -10.45 9.55 36.37
N LYS A 340 -10.57 10.41 37.39
CA LYS A 340 -11.46 11.58 37.37
C LYS A 340 -10.99 12.67 36.40
N VAL A 341 -9.68 12.85 36.27
CA VAL A 341 -9.07 13.82 35.35
C VAL A 341 -9.18 13.31 33.92
N ARG A 342 -9.81 14.12 33.07
CA ARG A 342 -10.04 13.87 31.65
C ARG A 342 -10.01 15.18 30.90
N THR A 343 -8.81 15.63 30.56
CA THR A 343 -8.61 16.95 29.96
C THR A 343 -7.76 16.82 28.71
N LEU A 344 -8.26 17.29 27.58
CA LEU A 344 -7.45 17.44 26.38
C LEU A 344 -6.66 18.76 26.51
N ARG A 345 -5.35 18.73 26.31
CA ARG A 345 -4.48 19.90 26.49
C ARG A 345 -3.62 20.12 25.25
N ALA A 346 -3.30 21.39 25.00
CA ALA A 346 -2.31 21.81 24.02
C ALA A 346 -1.25 22.69 24.66
N LEU A 347 0.01 22.35 24.41
CA LEU A 347 1.17 23.14 24.83
C LEU A 347 1.84 23.75 23.61
N ASP A 348 2.44 24.93 23.76
CA ASP A 348 3.41 25.43 22.79
C ASP A 348 4.61 24.49 22.75
N VAL A 349 4.99 24.00 21.57
CA VAL A 349 6.05 22.99 21.46
C VAL A 349 7.41 23.53 21.86
N ALA A 350 7.66 24.84 21.71
CA ALA A 350 8.95 25.46 21.97
C ALA A 350 9.14 25.80 23.46
N THR A 351 8.08 26.21 24.16
CA THR A 351 8.16 26.64 25.56
C THR A 351 7.60 25.62 26.56
N GLY A 352 6.72 24.72 26.13
CA GLY A 352 5.99 23.81 27.01
C GLY A 352 4.84 24.49 27.76
N GLU A 353 4.58 25.77 27.51
CA GLU A 353 3.49 26.52 28.15
C GLU A 353 2.13 26.07 27.61
N GLU A 354 1.13 25.98 28.49
CA GLU A 354 -0.23 25.64 28.09
C GLU A 354 -0.85 26.77 27.25
N ILE A 355 -1.34 26.42 26.07
CA ILE A 355 -2.10 27.31 25.20
C ILE A 355 -3.59 27.21 25.54
N TRP A 356 -4.09 25.98 25.66
CA TRP A 356 -5.47 25.72 26.05
C TRP A 356 -5.63 24.35 26.70
N SER A 357 -6.71 24.21 27.46
CA SER A 357 -7.18 22.95 28.02
C SER A 357 -8.70 22.83 27.88
N HIS A 358 -9.18 21.61 27.67
CA HIS A 358 -10.60 21.30 27.45
C HIS A 358 -10.97 20.03 28.23
N GLU A 359 -11.79 20.18 29.27
CA GLU A 359 -12.36 19.04 29.98
C GLU A 359 -13.34 18.28 29.08
N THR A 360 -13.22 16.95 29.07
CA THR A 360 -14.04 16.10 28.21
C THR A 360 -14.58 14.88 28.96
N PRO A 361 -15.85 14.49 28.75
CA PRO A 361 -16.35 13.22 29.28
C PRO A 361 -15.75 12.02 28.53
N MET A 362 -15.21 12.24 27.32
CA MET A 362 -14.70 11.21 26.44
C MET A 362 -13.33 10.71 26.91
N VAL A 363 -13.22 9.40 27.10
CA VAL A 363 -11.93 8.76 27.28
C VAL A 363 -11.22 8.69 25.93
N MET A 364 -10.13 9.41 25.75
CA MET A 364 -9.40 9.46 24.49
C MET A 364 -8.26 8.44 24.49
N THR A 365 -8.25 7.56 23.48
CA THR A 365 -7.21 6.51 23.36
C THR A 365 -6.37 6.69 22.10
N TRP A 366 -6.75 7.65 21.25
CA TRP A 366 -6.03 8.09 20.07
C TRP A 366 -6.14 9.61 19.90
N LEU A 367 -5.05 10.24 19.46
CA LEU A 367 -4.98 11.63 19.04
C LEU A 367 -4.22 11.68 17.72
N ALA A 368 -4.76 12.41 16.74
CA ALA A 368 -4.09 12.71 15.49
C ALA A 368 -4.36 14.15 15.06
N PHE A 369 -3.41 14.79 14.39
CA PHE A 369 -3.52 16.19 13.98
C PHE A 369 -3.30 16.39 12.49
N LYS A 370 -4.12 17.25 11.88
CA LYS A 370 -4.03 17.64 10.48
C LYS A 370 -3.56 19.10 10.36
N GLU A 371 -2.28 19.26 9.98
CA GLU A 371 -1.61 20.55 9.85
C GLU A 371 -2.35 21.53 8.93
N GLY A 372 -2.67 21.11 7.69
CA GLY A 372 -3.21 22.00 6.66
C GLY A 372 -4.57 22.62 6.97
N GLN A 373 -5.30 22.09 7.96
CA GLN A 373 -6.61 22.61 8.37
C GLN A 373 -6.64 23.05 9.84
N ASP A 374 -5.52 22.89 10.57
CA ASP A 374 -5.42 23.10 12.02
C ASP A 374 -6.55 22.39 12.79
N ILE A 375 -6.72 21.08 12.54
CA ILE A 375 -7.74 20.25 13.21
C ILE A 375 -7.09 19.09 13.95
N LEU A 376 -7.40 19.02 15.24
CA LEU A 376 -7.08 17.90 16.11
C LEU A 376 -8.26 16.92 16.16
N VAL A 377 -7.99 15.65 15.93
CA VAL A 377 -8.99 14.58 16.03
C VAL A 377 -8.63 13.68 17.20
N ALA A 378 -9.60 13.46 18.08
CA ALA A 378 -9.53 12.54 19.19
C ALA A 378 -10.53 11.41 18.99
N SER A 379 -10.16 10.20 19.40
CA SER A 379 -11.01 9.03 19.22
C SER A 379 -10.80 7.95 20.27
N ASN A 380 -11.83 7.12 20.40
CA ASN A 380 -11.77 5.84 21.11
C ASN A 380 -12.54 4.76 20.33
N HIS A 381 -12.77 3.60 20.92
CA HIS A 381 -13.48 2.52 20.26
C HIS A 381 -14.89 2.92 19.75
N GLU A 382 -15.58 3.81 20.46
CA GLU A 382 -17.00 4.11 20.20
C GLU A 382 -17.25 5.52 19.66
N ASN A 383 -16.31 6.46 19.80
CA ASN A 383 -16.56 7.87 19.55
C ASN A 383 -15.39 8.54 18.81
N ILE A 384 -15.73 9.60 18.09
CA ILE A 384 -14.80 10.52 17.43
C ILE A 384 -15.19 11.95 17.80
N GLN A 385 -14.20 12.78 18.06
CA GLN A 385 -14.34 14.20 18.35
C GLN A 385 -13.30 14.98 17.54
N ALA A 386 -13.69 16.09 16.94
CA ALA A 386 -12.79 17.01 16.26
C ALA A 386 -12.76 18.36 16.97
N HIS A 387 -11.57 18.95 17.04
CA HIS A 387 -11.31 20.24 17.68
C HIS A 387 -10.52 21.15 16.76
N ARG A 388 -10.73 22.47 16.89
CA ARG A 388 -9.80 23.47 16.36
C ARG A 388 -8.46 23.35 17.08
N GLY A 389 -7.38 23.26 16.33
CA GLY A 389 -6.03 23.08 16.84
C GLY A 389 -5.56 24.24 17.71
N GLU A 390 -5.86 25.47 17.28
CA GLU A 390 -5.46 26.70 17.95
C GLU A 390 -6.20 27.01 19.25
N SER A 391 -7.48 26.64 19.36
CA SER A 391 -8.36 27.05 20.47
C SER A 391 -8.87 25.90 21.33
N GLY A 392 -8.80 24.65 20.84
CA GLY A 392 -9.40 23.49 21.49
C GLY A 392 -10.93 23.43 21.36
N GLU A 393 -11.55 24.37 20.65
CA GLU A 393 -13.00 24.41 20.43
C GLU A 393 -13.47 23.11 19.77
N VAL A 394 -14.48 22.46 20.37
CA VAL A 394 -15.11 21.28 19.79
C VAL A 394 -15.88 21.68 18.54
N MET A 395 -15.47 21.16 17.40
CA MET A 395 -16.15 21.38 16.12
C MET A 395 -17.35 20.46 16.00
N TRP A 396 -17.15 19.18 16.28
CA TRP A 396 -18.20 18.16 16.26
C TRP A 396 -17.77 16.94 17.09
N GLN A 397 -18.77 16.15 17.48
CA GLN A 397 -18.59 14.86 18.14
C GLN A 397 -19.64 13.87 17.63
N LYS A 398 -19.27 12.59 17.53
CA LYS A 398 -20.21 11.54 17.13
C LYS A 398 -19.87 10.19 17.72
N THR A 399 -20.89 9.35 17.83
CA THR A 399 -20.74 7.91 18.02
C THR A 399 -20.40 7.25 16.69
N ALA A 400 -19.36 6.43 16.67
CA ALA A 400 -18.80 5.74 15.52
C ALA A 400 -18.67 4.23 15.75
N LYS A 401 -19.48 3.66 16.67
CA LYS A 401 -19.47 2.24 16.97
C LYS A 401 -19.91 1.43 15.76
N SER A 402 -19.15 0.40 15.42
CA SER A 402 -19.41 -0.44 14.26
C SER A 402 -19.15 -1.91 14.54
N LYS A 403 -19.59 -2.78 13.63
CA LYS A 403 -19.70 -4.23 13.83
C LYS A 403 -18.36 -4.90 14.00
N GLY A 404 -17.43 -4.64 13.09
CA GLY A 404 -16.29 -5.52 13.04
C GLY A 404 -15.76 -5.92 11.66
N PHE A 405 -14.46 -5.81 11.37
CA PHE A 405 -13.74 -6.84 10.59
C PHE A 405 -13.39 -8.08 11.43
N LEU A 406 -13.56 -9.27 10.86
CA LEU A 406 -13.29 -10.57 11.50
C LEU A 406 -11.82 -10.71 11.92
N GLY A 407 -11.60 -11.18 13.15
CA GLY A 407 -10.28 -11.44 13.74
C GLY A 407 -9.53 -10.20 14.24
N HIS A 408 -10.00 -9.01 13.83
CA HIS A 408 -9.38 -7.75 14.18
C HIS A 408 -9.58 -7.53 15.69
N PRO A 409 -8.53 -7.24 16.47
CA PRO A 409 -8.66 -7.05 17.91
C PRO A 409 -9.49 -5.79 18.15
N GLU A 410 -10.77 -5.95 18.48
CA GLU A 410 -11.79 -4.90 18.66
C GLU A 410 -11.31 -3.72 19.54
N SER A 411 -10.34 -3.97 20.41
CA SER A 411 -9.66 -3.00 21.27
C SER A 411 -8.78 -1.94 20.56
N ARG A 412 -8.58 -2.02 19.23
CA ARG A 412 -7.52 -1.27 18.50
C ARG A 412 -8.03 -0.33 17.39
N TRP A 413 -9.33 0.01 17.40
CA TRP A 413 -10.05 0.64 16.25
C TRP A 413 -10.36 2.10 16.51
N ASP A 414 -9.74 2.65 17.55
CA ASP A 414 -9.70 4.07 17.83
C ASP A 414 -8.81 4.84 16.85
N ARG A 415 -8.00 4.16 16.06
CA ARG A 415 -7.07 4.79 15.11
C ARG A 415 -7.80 5.29 13.88
N LEU A 416 -7.54 6.55 13.56
CA LEU A 416 -8.08 7.24 12.41
C LEU A 416 -6.94 7.62 11.46
N ILE A 417 -7.17 7.51 10.15
CA ILE A 417 -6.25 8.08 9.16
C ILE A 417 -6.77 9.47 8.79
N LEU A 418 -5.87 10.46 8.78
CA LEU A 418 -6.17 11.82 8.34
C LEU A 418 -5.66 12.03 6.92
N TRP A 419 -6.57 12.09 5.95
CA TRP A 419 -6.26 12.18 4.53
C TRP A 419 -6.96 13.39 3.91
N LYS A 420 -6.19 14.36 3.39
CA LYS A 420 -6.72 15.63 2.84
C LYS A 420 -7.69 16.29 3.84
N ASP A 421 -8.92 16.57 3.43
CA ASP A 421 -10.03 17.12 4.20
C ASP A 421 -10.92 16.03 4.82
N ARG A 422 -10.39 14.82 5.01
CA ARG A 422 -11.16 13.63 5.34
C ARG A 422 -10.55 12.84 6.50
N ILE A 423 -11.41 12.11 7.18
CA ILE A 423 -11.07 11.06 8.13
C ILE A 423 -11.46 9.73 7.49
N ILE A 424 -10.55 8.77 7.51
CA ILE A 424 -10.89 7.36 7.23
C ILE A 424 -11.06 6.64 8.57
N ASP A 425 -12.29 6.23 8.82
CA ASP A 425 -12.66 5.39 9.95
C ASP A 425 -12.55 3.92 9.55
N GLN A 426 -11.74 3.16 10.29
CA GLN A 426 -11.46 1.76 10.00
C GLN A 426 -12.28 0.80 10.86
N ARG A 427 -13.31 1.29 11.56
CA ARG A 427 -14.09 0.49 12.52
C ARG A 427 -14.99 -0.59 11.90
N GLY A 428 -14.94 -0.84 10.59
CA GLY A 428 -15.51 -2.01 9.93
C GLY A 428 -17.06 -2.14 9.95
N PRO A 429 -17.78 -1.94 8.84
CA PRO A 429 -17.25 -1.52 7.56
C PRO A 429 -16.58 -0.15 7.70
N GLY A 430 -15.49 0.05 6.97
CA GLY A 430 -14.76 1.29 7.09
C GLY A 430 -15.37 2.36 6.20
N VAL A 431 -15.38 3.59 6.68
CA VAL A 431 -16.13 4.71 6.10
C VAL A 431 -15.30 5.98 6.10
N GLN A 432 -15.74 6.99 5.36
CA GLN A 432 -15.12 8.32 5.34
C GLN A 432 -16.04 9.41 5.86
N TYR A 433 -15.45 10.38 6.55
CA TYR A 433 -16.11 11.61 7.01
C TYR A 433 -15.33 12.84 6.55
N PHE A 434 -16.02 13.95 6.31
CA PHE A 434 -15.37 15.25 6.20
C PHE A 434 -14.78 15.66 7.56
N LEU A 435 -13.53 16.11 7.55
CA LEU A 435 -12.77 16.49 8.74
C LEU A 435 -13.44 17.66 9.48
N GLU A 436 -13.98 18.63 8.75
CA GLU A 436 -14.57 19.85 9.33
C GLU A 436 -15.95 19.65 9.94
N THR A 437 -16.75 18.73 9.38
CA THR A 437 -18.18 18.60 9.75
C THR A 437 -18.53 17.26 10.40
N GLY A 438 -17.73 16.22 10.18
CA GLY A 438 -18.03 14.87 10.62
C GLY A 438 -19.13 14.17 9.79
N GLU A 439 -19.59 14.80 8.71
CA GLU A 439 -20.60 14.25 7.79
C GLU A 439 -20.01 13.13 6.91
N PRO A 440 -20.78 12.08 6.59
CA PRO A 440 -20.32 10.98 5.75
C PRO A 440 -20.03 11.44 4.32
N ILE A 441 -19.01 10.85 3.72
CA ILE A 441 -18.65 11.08 2.32
C ILE A 441 -19.36 10.07 1.43
N GLN A 442 -19.98 10.57 0.36
CA GLN A 442 -20.58 9.77 -0.69
C GLN A 442 -19.68 9.75 -1.94
N MET A 443 -19.82 8.68 -2.72
CA MET A 443 -19.24 8.52 -4.05
C MET A 443 -20.35 8.23 -5.08
N GLN A 444 -20.01 8.30 -6.36
CA GLN A 444 -20.94 7.84 -7.40
C GLN A 444 -20.84 6.33 -7.56
N HIS A 445 -21.98 5.66 -7.58
CA HIS A 445 -22.05 4.23 -7.84
C HIS A 445 -21.65 3.96 -9.30
N PRO A 446 -20.60 3.16 -9.58
CA PRO A 446 -20.06 3.01 -10.94
C PRO A 446 -21.05 2.36 -11.90
N LEU A 447 -22.00 1.57 -11.40
CA LEU A 447 -23.02 0.94 -12.24
C LEU A 447 -24.19 1.86 -12.59
N THR A 448 -24.59 2.79 -11.72
CA THR A 448 -25.88 3.53 -11.85
C THR A 448 -25.71 5.05 -11.84
N GLY A 449 -24.54 5.57 -11.50
CA GLY A 449 -24.26 7.01 -11.30
C GLY A 449 -24.93 7.62 -10.06
N GLN A 450 -25.76 6.86 -9.33
CA GLN A 450 -26.43 7.37 -8.14
C GLN A 450 -25.45 7.52 -6.97
N PRO A 451 -25.68 8.47 -6.04
CA PRO A 451 -24.89 8.59 -4.83
C PRO A 451 -24.93 7.29 -4.01
N THR A 452 -23.78 6.86 -3.50
CA THR A 452 -23.63 5.72 -2.60
C THR A 452 -22.58 6.03 -1.53
N ASP A 453 -22.60 5.29 -0.43
CA ASP A 453 -21.68 5.54 0.68
C ASP A 453 -20.24 5.16 0.29
N TRP A 454 -19.25 5.97 0.68
CA TRP A 454 -17.86 5.53 0.62
C TRP A 454 -17.64 4.48 1.70
N GLU A 455 -17.53 3.22 1.30
CA GLU A 455 -17.38 2.08 2.20
C GLU A 455 -16.31 1.13 1.69
N PHE A 456 -15.40 0.71 2.57
CA PHE A 456 -14.50 -0.41 2.29
C PHE A 456 -14.74 -1.56 3.24
N THR A 457 -14.54 -2.77 2.72
CA THR A 457 -14.52 -3.98 3.52
C THR A 457 -13.18 -4.68 3.41
N ALA A 458 -12.87 -5.41 4.47
CA ALA A 458 -11.70 -6.23 4.58
C ALA A 458 -12.20 -7.63 4.94
N HIS A 459 -12.19 -8.55 3.96
CA HIS A 459 -12.69 -9.91 4.08
C HIS A 459 -11.54 -10.88 4.45
N GLY A 460 -11.79 -11.76 5.44
CA GLY A 460 -10.81 -12.70 5.98
C GLY A 460 -10.46 -12.43 7.45
N HIS A 461 -9.35 -12.99 7.95
CA HIS A 461 -8.84 -12.69 9.29
C HIS A 461 -7.91 -11.47 9.26
N HIS A 462 -8.14 -10.53 10.19
CA HIS A 462 -7.47 -9.23 10.30
C HIS A 462 -6.80 -9.13 11.66
N CYS A 463 -5.67 -8.46 11.81
CA CYS A 463 -5.12 -8.27 13.16
C CYS A 463 -4.36 -6.95 13.37
N ASN A 464 -4.24 -6.13 12.32
CA ASN A 464 -3.51 -4.87 12.33
C ASN A 464 -4.41 -3.70 11.91
N TYR A 465 -3.95 -2.47 12.18
CA TYR A 465 -4.58 -1.24 11.69
C TYR A 465 -4.10 -0.92 10.26
N ALA A 466 -4.91 -0.21 9.48
CA ALA A 466 -4.55 0.24 8.15
C ALA A 466 -3.66 1.48 8.17
N VAL A 467 -2.81 1.59 7.15
CA VAL A 467 -2.01 2.75 6.80
C VAL A 467 -2.39 3.15 5.38
N ALA A 468 -2.44 4.43 5.06
CA ALA A 468 -2.71 4.87 3.70
C ALA A 468 -1.59 5.72 3.11
N ASN A 469 -1.62 5.86 1.79
CA ASN A 469 -1.03 6.96 1.05
C ASN A 469 -2.09 7.52 0.08
N GLU A 470 -1.68 8.39 -0.85
CA GLU A 470 -2.60 9.05 -1.77
C GLU A 470 -3.42 8.07 -2.65
N HIS A 471 -2.89 6.89 -2.91
CA HIS A 471 -3.46 5.96 -3.88
C HIS A 471 -3.99 4.67 -3.25
N LEU A 472 -3.47 4.26 -2.09
CA LEU A 472 -3.73 2.96 -1.50
C LEU A 472 -3.86 3.05 0.01
N MET A 473 -4.73 2.22 0.56
CA MET A 473 -4.77 1.89 1.97
C MET A 473 -4.38 0.43 2.15
N THR A 474 -3.38 0.13 2.96
CA THR A 474 -2.82 -1.21 3.16
C THR A 474 -3.16 -1.76 4.54
N PHE A 475 -3.44 -3.06 4.63
CA PHE A 475 -3.81 -3.75 5.87
C PHE A 475 -3.66 -5.26 5.74
N ARG A 476 -3.94 -6.02 6.81
CA ARG A 476 -4.11 -7.47 6.73
C ARG A 476 -5.51 -7.81 6.26
N ALA A 477 -5.68 -8.63 5.22
CA ALA A 477 -6.98 -9.18 4.83
C ALA A 477 -6.84 -10.67 4.49
N ASP A 478 -6.76 -11.51 5.54
CA ASP A 478 -6.19 -12.86 5.51
C ASP A 478 -4.68 -12.86 5.20
N SER A 479 -4.32 -12.43 3.98
CA SER A 479 -2.96 -12.15 3.50
C SER A 479 -2.63 -10.65 3.54
N ALA A 480 -1.59 -10.20 2.83
CA ALA A 480 -1.39 -8.78 2.60
C ALA A 480 -2.53 -8.22 1.73
N GLY A 481 -3.20 -7.15 2.20
CA GLY A 481 -4.37 -6.57 1.57
C GLY A 481 -4.20 -5.09 1.30
N PHE A 482 -5.00 -4.59 0.36
CA PHE A 482 -5.10 -3.16 0.06
C PHE A 482 -6.54 -2.78 -0.31
N THR A 483 -6.88 -1.51 -0.15
CA THR A 483 -7.99 -0.84 -0.81
C THR A 483 -7.42 0.24 -1.73
N ASN A 484 -7.88 0.27 -2.98
CA ASN A 484 -7.58 1.34 -3.93
C ASN A 484 -8.41 2.58 -3.57
N MET A 485 -7.74 3.71 -3.33
CA MET A 485 -8.41 4.94 -2.88
C MET A 485 -9.22 5.61 -3.99
N LYS A 486 -8.96 5.28 -5.26
CA LYS A 486 -9.68 5.82 -6.43
C LYS A 486 -11.10 5.28 -6.55
N ASP A 487 -11.27 3.97 -6.40
CA ASP A 487 -12.53 3.25 -6.67
C ASP A 487 -13.07 2.47 -5.46
N VAL A 488 -12.36 2.51 -4.33
CA VAL A 488 -12.75 1.83 -3.07
C VAL A 488 -12.83 0.31 -3.22
N SER A 489 -12.16 -0.24 -4.22
CA SER A 489 -12.02 -1.68 -4.40
C SER A 489 -10.93 -2.25 -3.49
N THR A 490 -11.20 -3.38 -2.85
CA THR A 490 -10.26 -4.10 -1.99
C THR A 490 -9.68 -5.31 -2.73
N GLY A 491 -8.37 -5.51 -2.64
CA GLY A 491 -7.67 -6.66 -3.20
C GLY A 491 -6.68 -7.29 -2.24
N ARG A 492 -5.99 -8.33 -2.69
CA ARG A 492 -4.97 -9.05 -1.92
C ARG A 492 -3.69 -9.23 -2.72
N LEU A 493 -2.57 -8.99 -2.06
CA LEU A 493 -1.24 -9.37 -2.51
C LEU A 493 -0.96 -10.79 -1.98
N LYS A 494 -1.43 -11.79 -2.73
CA LYS A 494 -1.37 -13.19 -2.31
C LYS A 494 0.08 -13.70 -2.18
N GLY A 495 0.26 -14.76 -1.39
CA GLY A 495 1.53 -15.45 -1.22
C GLY A 495 2.26 -15.11 0.08
N PHE A 496 2.08 -13.89 0.61
CA PHE A 496 2.65 -13.46 1.89
C PHE A 496 1.60 -12.74 2.76
N ARG A 497 1.97 -12.40 3.99
CA ARG A 497 1.08 -11.71 4.93
C ARG A 497 1.79 -10.61 5.70
N THR A 498 0.99 -9.76 6.31
CA THR A 498 1.43 -8.76 7.29
C THR A 498 1.54 -9.34 8.69
N GLY A 499 2.22 -8.61 9.58
CA GLY A 499 2.24 -8.87 11.01
C GLY A 499 0.98 -8.41 11.74
N CYS A 500 0.94 -8.62 13.06
CA CYS A 500 -0.10 -8.04 13.94
C CYS A 500 0.01 -6.51 14.05
N ARG A 501 1.19 -5.97 13.74
CA ARG A 501 1.34 -4.58 13.32
C ARG A 501 1.43 -4.52 11.81
N ASN A 502 0.94 -3.42 11.24
CA ASN A 502 1.01 -3.25 9.80
C ASN A 502 2.47 -3.14 9.37
N SER A 503 2.82 -3.95 8.37
CA SER A 503 4.16 -4.00 7.80
C SER A 503 4.17 -3.58 6.35
N LEU A 504 3.03 -3.12 5.79
CA LEU A 504 2.93 -2.63 4.42
C LEU A 504 3.02 -1.10 4.44
N ILE A 505 4.24 -0.57 4.37
CA ILE A 505 4.49 0.87 4.54
C ILE A 505 4.88 1.50 3.20
N PRO A 506 4.02 2.34 2.60
CA PRO A 506 4.38 3.16 1.44
C PRO A 506 5.39 4.23 1.87
N ALA A 507 6.65 4.12 1.44
CA ALA A 507 7.69 5.11 1.73
C ALA A 507 8.91 4.92 0.83
N GLY A 508 9.58 6.02 0.50
CA GLY A 508 10.75 6.02 -0.38
C GLY A 508 10.43 5.65 -1.84
N GLY A 509 9.17 5.78 -2.24
CA GLY A 509 8.66 5.50 -3.58
C GLY A 509 8.30 4.05 -3.84
N ILE A 510 8.33 3.20 -2.80
CA ILE A 510 8.05 1.77 -2.89
C ILE A 510 7.19 1.31 -1.70
N LEU A 511 6.52 0.17 -1.84
CA LEU A 511 5.81 -0.46 -0.74
C LEU A 511 6.76 -1.42 -0.01
N ASN A 512 7.17 -1.03 1.19
CA ASN A 512 8.04 -1.82 2.06
C ASN A 512 7.22 -2.89 2.77
N ALA A 513 7.69 -4.14 2.77
CA ALA A 513 7.03 -5.27 3.42
C ALA A 513 8.02 -6.18 4.16
N PRO A 514 8.62 -5.75 5.28
CA PRO A 514 9.44 -6.63 6.11
C PRO A 514 8.63 -7.77 6.74
N ASN A 515 9.32 -8.85 7.13
CA ASN A 515 8.72 -10.08 7.65
C ASN A 515 8.17 -9.96 9.09
N PHE A 516 7.27 -9.01 9.36
CA PHE A 516 6.57 -8.91 10.66
C PHE A 516 5.57 -10.06 10.88
N GLY A 517 5.41 -10.93 9.88
CA GLY A 517 4.77 -12.24 10.00
C GLY A 517 5.64 -13.32 10.66
N HIS A 518 6.84 -12.98 11.15
CA HIS A 518 7.70 -13.92 11.86
C HIS A 518 6.97 -14.61 13.04
N GLY A 519 7.27 -15.91 13.23
CA GLY A 519 6.72 -16.75 14.29
C GLY A 519 5.35 -17.41 14.04
N CYS A 520 4.76 -17.36 12.82
CA CYS A 520 3.59 -18.22 12.49
C CYS A 520 3.98 -19.45 11.68
N THR A 521 3.23 -20.53 11.87
CA THR A 521 3.24 -21.78 11.07
C THR A 521 2.08 -21.86 10.06
N CYS A 522 1.45 -20.72 9.77
CA CYS A 522 0.28 -20.59 8.89
C CYS A 522 0.56 -21.06 7.44
N ALA A 523 -0.47 -21.43 6.67
CA ALA A 523 -0.38 -21.91 5.28
C ALA A 523 -0.13 -20.80 4.23
N TYR A 524 0.85 -19.92 4.45
CA TYR A 524 1.30 -18.95 3.45
C TYR A 524 2.64 -19.40 2.86
N SER A 525 2.80 -19.28 1.54
CA SER A 525 3.97 -19.82 0.84
C SER A 525 5.25 -19.00 1.05
N LEU A 526 5.13 -17.72 1.44
CA LEU A 526 6.26 -16.79 1.59
C LEU A 526 6.29 -16.17 3.00
N PHE A 527 7.34 -16.50 3.76
CA PHE A 527 7.65 -15.92 5.07
C PHE A 527 8.96 -15.15 5.01
N THR A 528 8.95 -14.00 4.34
CA THR A 528 10.17 -13.26 4.00
C THR A 528 9.90 -11.77 3.90
N SER A 529 10.96 -10.96 3.98
CA SER A 529 10.89 -9.54 3.65
C SER A 529 10.88 -9.36 2.13
N LEU A 530 10.14 -8.38 1.65
CA LEU A 530 10.10 -8.00 0.23
C LEU A 530 9.78 -6.52 0.06
N ALA A 531 9.96 -6.01 -1.16
CA ALA A 531 9.45 -4.71 -1.56
C ALA A 531 8.70 -4.81 -2.89
N LEU A 532 7.68 -3.97 -3.04
CA LEU A 532 6.88 -3.87 -4.25
C LEU A 532 6.99 -2.46 -4.84
N THR A 533 6.96 -2.36 -6.16
CA THR A 533 6.92 -1.10 -6.90
C THR A 533 5.75 -1.11 -7.88
N HIS A 534 5.33 0.08 -8.31
CA HIS A 534 4.32 0.19 -9.37
C HIS A 534 4.86 -0.41 -10.67
N ILE A 535 4.14 -1.39 -11.22
CA ILE A 535 4.45 -2.03 -12.52
C ILE A 535 3.14 -2.07 -13.31
N PRO A 536 2.92 -1.14 -14.27
CA PRO A 536 1.65 -1.01 -14.99
C PRO A 536 1.13 -2.30 -15.66
N GLY A 537 2.04 -3.20 -16.05
CA GLY A 537 1.69 -4.48 -16.67
C GLY A 537 1.24 -5.58 -15.71
N MET A 538 1.28 -5.37 -14.39
CA MET A 538 0.84 -6.37 -13.42
C MET A 538 -0.67 -6.47 -13.34
N GLU A 539 -1.15 -7.69 -13.16
CA GLU A 539 -2.56 -7.92 -12.91
C GLU A 539 -2.97 -7.46 -11.50
N THR A 540 -4.20 -6.97 -11.38
CA THR A 540 -4.78 -6.59 -10.10
C THR A 540 -6.26 -6.90 -10.17
N TRP A 541 -6.72 -7.70 -9.21
CA TRP A 541 -8.09 -8.16 -9.12
C TRP A 541 -8.62 -7.89 -7.73
N THR A 542 -9.85 -7.41 -7.67
CA THR A 542 -10.41 -6.79 -6.49
C THR A 542 -11.83 -7.26 -6.24
N TYR A 543 -12.41 -6.73 -5.20
CA TYR A 543 -13.82 -6.80 -4.86
C TYR A 543 -14.22 -5.47 -4.23
N SER A 544 -15.50 -5.23 -3.96
CA SER A 544 -15.92 -3.98 -3.32
C SER A 544 -17.05 -4.19 -2.34
N ALA A 545 -17.18 -3.26 -1.38
CA ALA A 545 -18.32 -3.21 -0.48
C ALA A 545 -19.59 -2.63 -1.14
N MET A 546 -19.54 -2.34 -2.45
CA MET A 546 -20.65 -1.72 -3.16
C MET A 546 -21.87 -2.62 -3.15
N LYS A 547 -23.02 -2.01 -2.87
CA LYS A 547 -24.31 -2.70 -2.81
C LYS A 547 -24.79 -2.99 -4.23
N THR A 548 -25.58 -4.05 -4.38
CA THR A 548 -26.32 -4.34 -5.62
C THR A 548 -27.13 -3.11 -6.05
N PRO A 549 -27.10 -2.72 -7.34
CA PRO A 549 -27.82 -1.56 -7.84
C PRO A 549 -29.33 -1.73 -7.67
N THR A 550 -30.01 -0.68 -7.20
CA THR A 550 -31.49 -0.64 -7.12
C THR A 550 -32.16 0.07 -8.29
N GLY A 551 -31.39 0.84 -9.05
CA GLY A 551 -31.84 1.60 -10.23
C GLY A 551 -31.30 1.02 -11.54
N PRO A 552 -31.59 1.66 -12.68
CA PRO A 552 -31.14 1.20 -13.98
C PRO A 552 -29.61 1.24 -14.08
N VAL A 553 -29.02 0.17 -14.63
CA VAL A 553 -27.60 0.08 -14.94
C VAL A 553 -27.29 1.05 -16.08
N ASN A 554 -26.38 1.97 -15.84
CA ASN A 554 -25.85 2.92 -16.81
C ASN A 554 -24.53 2.44 -17.41
N ARG A 555 -23.77 1.64 -16.68
CA ARG A 555 -22.45 1.16 -17.11
C ARG A 555 -22.11 -0.14 -16.40
N VAL A 556 -21.76 -1.18 -17.13
CA VAL A 556 -21.26 -2.43 -16.53
C VAL A 556 -20.34 -3.14 -17.50
N GLY A 557 -19.30 -3.78 -16.97
CA GLY A 557 -18.54 -4.79 -17.69
C GLY A 557 -18.82 -6.16 -17.09
N ILE A 558 -19.06 -7.18 -17.90
CA ILE A 558 -19.09 -8.58 -17.48
C ILE A 558 -17.84 -9.25 -18.03
N ASN A 559 -16.95 -9.73 -17.15
CA ASN A 559 -15.71 -10.40 -17.54
C ASN A 559 -15.79 -11.89 -17.21
N LEU A 560 -15.85 -12.71 -18.25
CA LEU A 560 -16.04 -14.14 -18.13
C LEU A 560 -14.73 -14.81 -17.66
N ALA A 561 -14.85 -15.71 -16.71
CA ALA A 561 -13.78 -16.41 -16.01
C ALA A 561 -12.73 -15.48 -15.34
N ALA A 562 -13.04 -14.21 -15.07
CA ALA A 562 -12.14 -13.26 -14.42
C ALA A 562 -11.83 -13.63 -12.95
N PRO A 563 -10.62 -13.36 -12.42
CA PRO A 563 -10.28 -13.64 -11.02
C PRO A 563 -11.04 -12.83 -9.99
N GLY A 564 -11.58 -11.68 -10.36
CA GLY A 564 -12.30 -10.78 -9.47
C GLY A 564 -12.74 -9.54 -10.24
N ASP A 565 -13.32 -8.61 -9.53
CA ASP A 565 -13.76 -7.35 -10.12
C ASP A 565 -12.57 -6.46 -10.43
N ARG A 566 -12.71 -5.61 -11.45
CA ARG A 566 -11.72 -4.58 -11.78
C ARG A 566 -12.38 -3.38 -12.44
N GLN A 567 -12.12 -2.18 -11.94
CA GLN A 567 -12.52 -0.97 -12.65
C GLN A 567 -11.45 -0.57 -13.66
N SER A 568 -11.87 -0.29 -14.91
CA SER A 568 -11.01 0.25 -15.96
C SER A 568 -10.79 1.75 -15.81
N GLU A 569 -9.79 2.30 -16.50
CA GLU A 569 -9.56 3.75 -16.56
C GLU A 569 -10.74 4.53 -17.16
N SER A 570 -11.52 3.90 -18.06
CA SER A 570 -12.78 4.44 -18.59
C SER A 570 -13.91 4.53 -17.57
N GLY A 571 -13.71 4.02 -16.34
CA GLY A 571 -14.69 4.03 -15.25
C GLY A 571 -15.63 2.83 -15.25
N THR A 572 -15.52 1.89 -16.19
CA THR A 572 -16.33 0.67 -16.20
C THR A 572 -15.88 -0.30 -15.13
N LEU A 573 -16.80 -0.65 -14.23
CA LEU A 573 -16.60 -1.75 -13.29
C LEU A 573 -16.86 -3.08 -14.03
N TRP A 574 -15.79 -3.83 -14.26
CA TRP A 574 -15.84 -5.18 -14.80
C TRP A 574 -16.07 -6.16 -13.66
N LEU A 575 -17.24 -6.78 -13.63
CA LEU A 575 -17.65 -7.79 -12.67
C LEU A 575 -17.14 -9.17 -13.08
N ASP A 576 -16.65 -9.94 -12.12
CA ASP A 576 -16.28 -11.34 -12.38
C ASP A 576 -17.50 -12.24 -12.62
N TYR A 577 -17.44 -13.09 -13.65
CA TYR A 577 -18.49 -14.08 -13.93
C TYR A 577 -17.92 -15.47 -14.29
N PRO A 578 -18.51 -16.61 -13.86
CA PRO A 578 -19.61 -16.71 -12.91
C PRO A 578 -19.22 -16.11 -11.56
N GLN A 579 -20.16 -15.39 -10.96
CA GLN A 579 -19.94 -14.76 -9.66
C GLN A 579 -19.73 -15.82 -8.57
N ARG A 580 -19.08 -15.39 -7.50
CA ARG A 580 -18.72 -16.18 -6.31
C ARG A 580 -19.92 -16.97 -5.78
N GLY A 581 -19.70 -18.24 -5.40
CA GLY A 581 -20.72 -19.11 -4.80
C GLY A 581 -21.40 -20.05 -5.79
N GLN A 582 -21.40 -19.74 -7.08
CA GLN A 582 -21.67 -20.74 -8.12
C GLN A 582 -20.48 -21.69 -8.19
N HIS A 583 -20.64 -22.92 -7.68
CA HIS A 583 -19.54 -23.89 -7.55
C HIS A 583 -18.94 -24.26 -8.91
N ASN A 584 -17.86 -23.59 -9.29
CA ASN A 584 -16.95 -24.06 -10.33
C ASN A 584 -15.57 -24.30 -9.70
N TYR A 585 -15.28 -25.56 -9.38
CA TYR A 585 -14.03 -25.97 -8.71
C TYR A 585 -12.76 -25.60 -9.50
N ARG A 586 -12.89 -25.24 -10.78
CA ARG A 586 -11.77 -24.83 -11.65
C ARG A 586 -11.44 -23.35 -11.56
N LEU A 587 -12.32 -22.52 -10.99
CA LEU A 587 -12.12 -21.07 -10.86
C LEU A 587 -12.02 -20.67 -9.38
N SER A 588 -10.90 -20.04 -9.01
CA SER A 588 -10.78 -19.40 -7.70
C SER A 588 -10.83 -17.88 -7.86
N ASN A 589 -11.87 -17.26 -7.29
CA ASN A 589 -12.12 -15.82 -7.39
C ASN A 589 -11.62 -15.13 -6.11
N VAL A 590 -11.41 -13.81 -6.17
CA VAL A 590 -11.05 -13.00 -5.00
C VAL A 590 -12.22 -13.03 -4.01
N ALA A 591 -11.99 -13.48 -2.78
CA ALA A 591 -13.08 -13.58 -1.78
C ALA A 591 -13.42 -12.22 -1.16
N GLY A 592 -14.71 -11.88 -1.13
CA GLY A 592 -15.29 -10.65 -0.56
C GLY A 592 -16.71 -10.40 -1.11
N PRO A 593 -17.39 -9.31 -0.72
CA PRO A 593 -18.61 -8.84 -1.38
C PRO A 593 -18.35 -8.27 -2.79
N SER A 594 -19.38 -8.18 -3.62
CA SER A 594 -19.36 -7.48 -4.91
C SER A 594 -20.80 -7.07 -5.26
N PRO A 595 -21.04 -5.94 -5.96
CA PRO A 595 -22.36 -5.62 -6.46
C PRO A 595 -22.80 -6.65 -7.51
N ASP A 596 -24.02 -7.15 -7.37
CA ASP A 596 -24.55 -8.19 -8.26
C ASP A 596 -25.28 -7.56 -9.46
N VAL A 597 -24.92 -7.98 -10.67
CA VAL A 597 -25.73 -7.81 -11.87
C VAL A 597 -26.08 -9.21 -12.36
N PRO A 598 -27.37 -9.62 -12.30
CA PRO A 598 -27.75 -10.96 -12.70
C PRO A 598 -27.38 -11.24 -14.17
N VAL A 599 -26.69 -12.36 -14.38
CA VAL A 599 -26.33 -12.87 -15.71
C VAL A 599 -26.71 -14.34 -15.82
N GLU A 600 -27.52 -14.65 -16.82
CA GLU A 600 -27.88 -16.01 -17.19
C GLU A 600 -27.09 -16.45 -18.42
N ILE A 601 -26.48 -17.63 -18.37
CA ILE A 601 -25.74 -18.21 -19.50
C ILE A 601 -26.39 -19.52 -19.91
N VAL A 602 -26.64 -19.65 -21.22
CA VAL A 602 -26.89 -20.94 -21.86
C VAL A 602 -25.62 -21.31 -22.63
N ALA A 603 -25.13 -22.53 -22.41
CA ALA A 603 -23.91 -23.03 -23.02
C ALA A 603 -23.98 -24.54 -23.22
N ASP A 604 -23.27 -25.03 -24.23
CA ASP A 604 -23.02 -26.45 -24.46
C ASP A 604 -21.60 -26.83 -24.01
N ASN A 605 -21.53 -27.62 -22.94
CA ASN A 605 -20.30 -28.11 -22.32
C ASN A 605 -19.18 -27.05 -22.16
N PRO A 606 -19.45 -25.90 -21.51
CA PRO A 606 -18.58 -24.73 -21.59
C PRO A 606 -17.15 -25.01 -21.12
N GLN A 607 -16.17 -24.45 -21.83
CA GLN A 607 -14.76 -24.44 -21.38
C GLN A 607 -14.38 -23.03 -20.98
N TRP A 608 -13.72 -22.89 -19.84
CA TRP A 608 -13.28 -21.59 -19.32
C TRP A 608 -11.77 -21.50 -19.42
N PHE A 609 -11.27 -20.35 -19.89
CA PHE A 609 -9.84 -20.08 -19.94
C PHE A 609 -9.49 -18.85 -19.10
N ARG A 610 -8.27 -18.85 -18.58
CA ARG A 610 -7.67 -17.73 -17.85
C ARG A 610 -6.16 -17.79 -18.01
N GLN A 611 -5.55 -16.67 -18.39
CA GLN A 611 -4.11 -16.49 -18.47
C GLN A 611 -3.70 -15.11 -17.92
N HIS A 612 -2.40 -14.88 -17.76
CA HIS A 612 -1.91 -13.58 -17.33
C HIS A 612 -2.09 -12.56 -18.46
N PRO A 613 -2.59 -11.33 -18.20
CA PRO A 613 -2.82 -10.32 -19.24
C PRO A 613 -1.58 -9.92 -20.06
N SER A 614 -0.37 -10.21 -19.57
CA SER A 614 0.87 -9.97 -20.32
C SER A 614 1.09 -10.95 -21.47
N HIS A 615 0.34 -12.06 -21.53
CA HIS A 615 0.36 -12.98 -22.67
C HIS A 615 -0.53 -12.49 -23.81
N VAL A 616 -1.47 -11.60 -23.53
CA VAL A 616 -2.39 -11.04 -24.53
C VAL A 616 -1.82 -9.76 -25.11
N GLU A 617 -1.65 -9.73 -26.43
CA GLU A 617 -1.34 -8.53 -27.20
C GLU A 617 -2.60 -7.67 -27.37
N GLY A 618 -2.48 -6.37 -27.15
CA GLY A 618 -3.59 -5.45 -27.34
C GLY A 618 -3.55 -4.23 -26.43
N GLY A 619 -4.58 -3.40 -26.55
CA GLY A 619 -4.78 -2.20 -25.76
C GLY A 619 -5.15 -2.47 -24.29
N GLU A 620 -5.70 -1.45 -23.63
CA GLU A 620 -5.94 -1.45 -22.17
C GLU A 620 -6.83 -2.60 -21.69
N GLU A 621 -7.74 -3.09 -22.52
CA GLU A 621 -8.70 -4.16 -22.17
C GLU A 621 -8.13 -5.57 -22.30
N ARG A 622 -6.82 -5.72 -22.55
CA ARG A 622 -6.17 -7.04 -22.58
C ARG A 622 -6.43 -7.87 -21.31
N PHE A 623 -6.70 -7.24 -20.17
CA PHE A 623 -7.06 -7.95 -18.94
C PHE A 623 -8.44 -8.61 -19.00
N VAL A 624 -9.36 -8.10 -19.84
CA VAL A 624 -10.65 -8.73 -20.12
C VAL A 624 -10.45 -9.89 -21.08
N ALA A 625 -9.70 -9.67 -22.15
CA ALA A 625 -9.35 -10.71 -23.13
C ALA A 625 -8.53 -11.88 -22.56
N ALA A 626 -7.87 -11.70 -21.41
CA ALA A 626 -7.07 -12.72 -20.75
C ALA A 626 -7.90 -13.83 -20.07
N SER A 627 -9.22 -13.69 -20.02
CA SER A 627 -10.15 -14.72 -19.57
C SER A 627 -11.37 -14.79 -20.46
N GLY A 628 -12.06 -15.94 -20.46
CA GLY A 628 -13.26 -16.11 -21.26
C GLY A 628 -13.89 -17.49 -21.16
N GLY A 629 -14.97 -17.68 -21.92
CA GLY A 629 -15.69 -18.93 -22.03
C GLY A 629 -15.91 -19.35 -23.48
N GLU A 630 -15.86 -20.65 -23.73
CA GLU A 630 -16.12 -21.28 -25.03
C GLU A 630 -17.38 -22.16 -24.98
N GLY A 631 -18.04 -22.34 -26.12
CA GLY A 631 -19.28 -23.12 -26.24
C GLY A 631 -20.50 -22.42 -25.65
N LEU A 632 -20.45 -21.09 -25.54
CA LEU A 632 -21.56 -20.25 -25.07
C LEU A 632 -22.59 -20.09 -26.20
N THR A 633 -23.88 -20.28 -25.92
CA THR A 633 -24.95 -20.08 -26.91
C THR A 633 -25.74 -18.80 -26.66
N SER A 634 -25.93 -18.43 -25.40
CA SER A 634 -26.49 -17.12 -25.07
C SER A 634 -26.04 -16.60 -23.71
N LEU A 635 -25.99 -15.28 -23.59
CA LEU A 635 -25.86 -14.53 -22.34
C LEU A 635 -27.01 -13.55 -22.22
N THR A 636 -27.69 -13.52 -21.09
CA THR A 636 -28.72 -12.52 -20.75
C THR A 636 -28.26 -11.72 -19.54
N ILE A 637 -28.08 -10.41 -19.70
CA ILE A 637 -27.57 -9.51 -18.67
C ILE A 637 -28.70 -8.60 -18.20
N ALA A 638 -29.01 -8.61 -16.89
CA ALA A 638 -30.03 -7.74 -16.31
C ALA A 638 -29.55 -6.28 -16.23
N LEU A 639 -30.32 -5.35 -16.79
CA LEU A 639 -30.04 -3.91 -16.79
C LEU A 639 -30.86 -3.15 -15.74
N GLY A 640 -31.82 -3.81 -15.09
CA GLY A 640 -32.63 -3.27 -14.00
C GLY A 640 -34.10 -3.10 -14.37
N ASP A 641 -34.98 -3.27 -13.38
CA ASP A 641 -36.44 -3.24 -13.58
C ASP A 641 -37.00 -1.88 -14.01
N GLU A 642 -36.29 -0.81 -13.66
CA GLU A 642 -36.66 0.58 -13.95
C GLU A 642 -36.14 1.06 -15.32
N VAL A 643 -35.45 0.21 -16.08
CA VAL A 643 -35.00 0.55 -17.44
C VAL A 643 -36.22 0.73 -18.33
N ARG A 644 -36.33 1.90 -18.98
CA ARG A 644 -37.35 2.17 -19.99
C ARG A 644 -37.18 1.23 -21.18
N GLU A 645 -38.29 0.81 -21.78
CA GLU A 645 -38.25 0.05 -23.02
C GLU A 645 -37.45 0.80 -24.10
N ASN A 646 -36.57 0.06 -24.79
CA ASN A 646 -35.69 0.58 -25.85
C ASN A 646 -34.75 1.70 -25.40
N ARG A 647 -34.23 1.63 -24.17
CA ARG A 647 -33.11 2.49 -23.77
C ARG A 647 -31.89 2.13 -24.63
N ALA A 648 -31.26 3.14 -25.22
CA ALA A 648 -30.09 2.96 -26.05
C ALA A 648 -28.83 2.68 -25.21
N TYR A 649 -28.08 1.66 -25.60
CA TYR A 649 -26.79 1.30 -25.02
C TYR A 649 -25.73 1.13 -26.10
N ASP A 650 -24.52 1.58 -25.81
CA ASP A 650 -23.31 1.19 -26.52
C ASP A 650 -22.82 -0.13 -25.94
N VAL A 651 -22.68 -1.14 -26.79
CA VAL A 651 -22.28 -2.50 -26.41
C VAL A 651 -20.95 -2.82 -27.07
N ARG A 652 -19.97 -3.24 -26.27
CA ARG A 652 -18.67 -3.74 -26.77
C ARG A 652 -18.49 -5.19 -26.37
N LEU A 653 -18.26 -6.04 -27.37
CA LEU A 653 -17.94 -7.45 -27.20
C LEU A 653 -16.44 -7.64 -27.35
N ILE A 654 -15.84 -8.31 -26.36
CA ILE A 654 -14.41 -8.53 -26.28
C ILE A 654 -14.12 -10.01 -26.49
N PHE A 655 -13.16 -10.28 -27.37
CA PHE A 655 -12.73 -11.62 -27.75
C PHE A 655 -11.20 -11.74 -27.70
N SER A 656 -10.72 -12.94 -27.44
CA SER A 656 -9.35 -13.37 -27.70
C SER A 656 -9.37 -14.88 -27.92
N GLU A 657 -8.66 -15.35 -28.94
CA GLU A 657 -8.50 -16.78 -29.19
C GLU A 657 -7.29 -17.32 -28.41
N PRO A 658 -7.49 -18.15 -27.37
CA PRO A 658 -6.38 -18.71 -26.59
C PRO A 658 -5.77 -19.99 -27.20
N GLU A 659 -6.45 -20.64 -28.15
CA GLU A 659 -6.00 -21.89 -28.74
C GLU A 659 -5.23 -21.68 -30.06
N ASP A 660 -4.42 -22.66 -30.45
CA ASP A 660 -3.71 -22.67 -31.73
C ASP A 660 -4.65 -23.09 -32.90
N VAL A 661 -5.81 -22.42 -33.02
CA VAL A 661 -6.75 -22.64 -34.14
C VAL A 661 -6.38 -21.76 -35.34
N LEU A 662 -6.57 -22.30 -36.54
CA LEU A 662 -6.30 -21.60 -37.79
C LEU A 662 -7.53 -20.78 -38.23
N PRO A 663 -7.33 -19.70 -39.02
CA PRO A 663 -8.44 -18.98 -39.66
C PRO A 663 -9.42 -19.94 -40.36
N GLY A 664 -10.71 -19.78 -40.09
CA GLY A 664 -11.81 -20.59 -40.62
C GLY A 664 -12.18 -21.83 -39.80
N GLU A 665 -11.39 -22.23 -38.79
CA GLU A 665 -11.71 -23.40 -37.95
C GLU A 665 -12.74 -23.06 -36.86
N ARG A 666 -12.83 -21.79 -36.47
CA ARG A 666 -13.78 -21.28 -35.48
C ARG A 666 -14.54 -20.08 -36.05
N LEU A 667 -15.81 -20.31 -36.38
CA LEU A 667 -16.72 -19.33 -36.98
C LEU A 667 -18.05 -19.34 -36.26
N PHE A 668 -18.59 -18.17 -35.93
CA PHE A 668 -19.91 -18.08 -35.32
C PHE A 668 -20.60 -16.74 -35.60
N ASP A 669 -21.93 -16.76 -35.62
CA ASP A 669 -22.74 -15.55 -35.72
C ASP A 669 -22.96 -14.97 -34.31
N VAL A 670 -23.15 -13.64 -34.23
CA VAL A 670 -23.50 -12.94 -33.00
C VAL A 670 -24.74 -12.09 -33.22
N ALA A 671 -25.72 -12.18 -32.32
CA ALA A 671 -26.91 -11.34 -32.31
C ALA A 671 -27.08 -10.63 -30.95
N LEU A 672 -27.62 -9.41 -31.01
CA LEU A 672 -28.01 -8.60 -29.84
C LEU A 672 -29.53 -8.37 -29.89
N ASP A 673 -30.24 -8.82 -28.86
CA ASP A 673 -31.72 -8.80 -28.77
C ASP A 673 -32.39 -9.31 -30.07
N GLY A 674 -31.91 -10.45 -30.58
CA GLY A 674 -32.38 -11.12 -31.79
C GLY A 674 -31.91 -10.48 -33.11
N ASN A 675 -31.23 -9.33 -33.09
CA ASN A 675 -30.68 -8.70 -34.28
C ASN A 675 -29.25 -9.21 -34.53
N ARG A 676 -29.04 -9.94 -35.62
CA ARG A 676 -27.70 -10.41 -36.00
C ARG A 676 -26.79 -9.24 -36.34
N VAL A 677 -25.71 -9.07 -35.57
CA VAL A 677 -24.75 -7.97 -35.68
C VAL A 677 -23.40 -8.41 -36.24
N LEU A 678 -23.04 -9.69 -36.15
CA LEU A 678 -21.87 -10.29 -36.79
C LEU A 678 -22.27 -11.61 -37.45
N GLU A 679 -21.73 -11.86 -38.64
CA GLU A 679 -21.94 -13.09 -39.41
C GLU A 679 -20.59 -13.78 -39.59
N SER A 680 -20.50 -15.06 -39.21
CA SER A 680 -19.32 -15.93 -39.33
C SER A 680 -18.03 -15.26 -38.83
N LEU A 681 -18.06 -14.72 -37.61
CA LEU A 681 -16.91 -14.08 -36.96
C LEU A 681 -15.75 -15.06 -36.83
N ASP A 682 -14.58 -14.67 -37.35
CA ASP A 682 -13.30 -15.36 -37.19
C ASP A 682 -12.35 -14.49 -36.36
N VAL A 683 -12.23 -14.82 -35.08
CA VAL A 683 -11.42 -14.02 -34.13
C VAL A 683 -9.95 -14.03 -34.52
N VAL A 684 -9.38 -15.17 -34.94
CA VAL A 684 -7.96 -15.28 -35.30
C VAL A 684 -7.65 -14.44 -36.53
N LYS A 685 -8.49 -14.52 -37.55
CA LYS A 685 -8.32 -13.76 -38.80
C LYS A 685 -8.39 -12.26 -38.57
N GLU A 686 -9.36 -11.81 -37.76
CA GLU A 686 -9.56 -10.39 -37.51
C GLU A 686 -8.55 -9.80 -36.52
N ALA A 687 -8.23 -10.54 -35.45
CA ALA A 687 -7.25 -10.11 -34.47
C ALA A 687 -5.81 -10.25 -34.98
N GLY A 688 -5.58 -11.08 -36.02
CA GLY A 688 -4.26 -11.32 -36.61
C GLY A 688 -3.42 -12.36 -35.85
N GLY A 689 -4.07 -13.30 -35.15
CA GLY A 689 -3.40 -14.38 -34.42
C GLY A 689 -4.06 -14.71 -33.07
N LYS A 690 -3.50 -15.70 -32.39
CA LYS A 690 -3.87 -16.09 -31.03
C LYS A 690 -3.38 -15.07 -30.00
N ASP A 691 -4.02 -15.07 -28.83
CA ASP A 691 -3.68 -14.21 -27.71
C ASP A 691 -3.66 -12.71 -28.09
N ARG A 692 -4.57 -12.30 -28.98
CA ARG A 692 -4.70 -10.90 -29.41
C ARG A 692 -6.11 -10.40 -29.12
N LEU A 693 -6.19 -9.22 -28.51
CA LEU A 693 -7.44 -8.53 -28.22
C LEU A 693 -8.19 -8.19 -29.51
N LEU A 694 -9.44 -8.60 -29.60
CA LEU A 694 -10.41 -8.14 -30.59
C LEU A 694 -11.60 -7.50 -29.88
N VAL A 695 -11.96 -6.28 -30.29
CA VAL A 695 -13.13 -5.56 -29.77
C VAL A 695 -14.11 -5.30 -30.92
N LYS A 696 -15.38 -5.62 -30.71
CA LYS A 696 -16.48 -5.31 -31.61
C LYS A 696 -17.46 -4.38 -30.91
N GLU A 697 -17.67 -3.20 -31.47
CA GLU A 697 -18.48 -2.15 -30.88
C GLU A 697 -19.77 -1.91 -31.66
N PHE A 698 -20.88 -1.78 -30.94
CA PHE A 698 -22.22 -1.54 -31.47
C PHE A 698 -22.81 -0.36 -30.71
N LYS A 699 -23.19 0.68 -31.45
CA LYS A 699 -23.71 1.94 -30.88
C LYS A 699 -25.24 1.92 -30.84
N SER A 700 -25.80 2.52 -29.79
CA SER A 700 -27.23 2.77 -29.66
C SER A 700 -28.11 1.52 -29.82
N VAL A 701 -27.68 0.38 -29.28
CA VAL A 701 -28.44 -0.88 -29.22
C VAL A 701 -29.65 -0.67 -28.29
N PRO A 702 -30.89 -0.82 -28.78
CA PRO A 702 -32.07 -0.67 -27.95
C PRO A 702 -32.23 -1.90 -27.05
N ALA A 703 -32.19 -1.71 -25.74
CA ALA A 703 -32.41 -2.78 -24.76
C ALA A 703 -33.49 -2.39 -23.75
N GLY A 704 -34.17 -3.40 -23.20
CA GLY A 704 -35.16 -3.25 -22.14
C GLY A 704 -34.54 -3.52 -20.76
N LYS A 705 -35.26 -4.29 -19.94
CA LYS A 705 -34.79 -4.73 -18.61
C LYS A 705 -33.58 -5.67 -18.67
N VAL A 706 -33.35 -6.30 -19.81
CA VAL A 706 -32.23 -7.19 -20.08
C VAL A 706 -31.65 -6.87 -21.45
N LEU A 707 -30.38 -7.21 -21.65
CA LEU A 707 -29.76 -7.34 -22.96
C LEU A 707 -29.43 -8.81 -23.20
N GLN A 708 -29.96 -9.38 -24.28
CA GLN A 708 -29.66 -10.74 -24.72
C GLN A 708 -28.58 -10.73 -25.81
N ILE A 709 -27.58 -11.60 -25.64
CA ILE A 709 -26.49 -11.82 -26.59
C ILE A 709 -26.56 -13.28 -27.00
N GLU A 710 -26.68 -13.56 -28.29
CA GLU A 710 -26.75 -14.92 -28.83
C GLU A 710 -25.50 -15.19 -29.67
N LEU A 711 -24.90 -16.36 -29.48
CA LEU A 711 -23.72 -16.84 -30.17
C LEU A 711 -24.09 -18.14 -30.88
N THR A 712 -24.17 -18.14 -32.21
CA THR A 712 -24.60 -19.31 -32.98
C THR A 712 -23.39 -19.91 -33.71
N PRO A 713 -22.96 -21.14 -33.37
CA PRO A 713 -21.80 -21.77 -34.02
C PRO A 713 -22.08 -22.03 -35.50
N VAL A 714 -21.11 -21.68 -36.35
CA VAL A 714 -21.08 -22.01 -37.79
C VAL A 714 -20.01 -23.09 -38.03
N ALA A 715 -18.84 -22.95 -37.42
CA ALA A 715 -17.77 -23.94 -37.37
C ALA A 715 -17.04 -23.87 -36.02
N GLY A 716 -16.66 -25.01 -35.46
CA GLY A 716 -16.02 -25.04 -34.15
C GLY A 716 -16.94 -24.54 -33.02
N ARG A 717 -16.32 -24.03 -31.95
CA ARG A 717 -17.02 -23.55 -30.74
C ARG A 717 -17.12 -22.03 -30.76
N THR A 718 -18.19 -21.47 -30.22
CA THR A 718 -18.26 -20.03 -29.93
C THR A 718 -17.29 -19.66 -28.80
N LEU A 719 -16.88 -18.39 -28.74
CA LEU A 719 -16.09 -17.87 -27.62
C LEU A 719 -16.50 -16.43 -27.29
N LEU A 720 -16.35 -16.03 -26.03
CA LEU A 720 -16.49 -14.64 -25.58
C LEU A 720 -15.60 -14.42 -24.35
N SER A 721 -14.92 -13.27 -24.28
CA SER A 721 -14.12 -12.88 -23.11
C SER A 721 -14.92 -11.96 -22.18
N GLY A 722 -15.58 -10.95 -22.73
CA GLY A 722 -16.38 -10.04 -21.92
C GLY A 722 -17.29 -9.12 -22.72
N VAL A 723 -18.16 -8.44 -22.00
CA VAL A 723 -19.18 -7.52 -22.53
C VAL A 723 -19.12 -6.23 -21.74
N GLU A 724 -18.93 -5.10 -22.40
CA GLU A 724 -19.16 -3.78 -21.82
C GLU A 724 -20.50 -3.25 -22.34
N ILE A 725 -21.31 -2.70 -21.42
CA ILE A 725 -22.59 -2.07 -21.71
C ILE A 725 -22.56 -0.70 -21.08
N VAL A 726 -22.75 0.35 -21.88
CA VAL A 726 -22.81 1.75 -21.42
C VAL A 726 -24.06 2.39 -21.99
N ALA A 727 -24.89 3.02 -21.17
CA ALA A 727 -26.04 3.77 -21.65
C ALA A 727 -25.55 4.90 -22.56
N SER A 728 -26.10 5.00 -23.77
CA SER A 728 -25.75 6.08 -24.69
C SER A 728 -26.20 7.42 -24.10
N GLU A 729 -25.35 8.44 -24.18
CA GLU A 729 -25.77 9.82 -23.87
C GLU A 729 -26.82 10.24 -24.90
N GLY A 730 -27.97 10.71 -24.41
CA GLY A 730 -29.11 11.14 -25.25
C GLY A 730 -28.97 12.55 -25.78
#